data_AF-A0A845GPU6-F1
#
_entry.id   AF-A0A845GPU6-F1
#
_cell.length_a   1.000
_cell.length_b   1.000
_cell.length_c   1.000
_cell.angle_alpha   90.00
_cell.angle_beta   90.00
_cell.angle_gamma   90.00
#
_symmetry.space_group_name_H-M   'P 1'
#
loop_
_entity.id
_entity.type
_entity.pdbx_description
1 polymer ?
#
loop_
_entity_poly.entity_id
_entity_poly.type
_entity_poly.pdbx_seq_one_letter_code
_entity_poly.pdbx_strand_id
1 'polypeptide(L)'
;MKKQSVSKPTLPALRRLSAGAMLCCATSVVPVVTPLLVLLPATAHAAADDAALNFVGADIESVIKAVGHYTNITFVIDPRVKGTLTVVSEKPVTKSQAFGLLTSALRLQGYAVVSGDGYAKVVPEADAKLQAGPTQVGASQASAKGDQIVSQIFHLNYESAANVVTVLRPLISPNNTINANPGNNTVVVTDYADNVKRLAKIVAALDAPAVADLDVIPVRYAIASDLAAMVNKLMDSGAGAGDSGKVSVLADPRTNSLILRAPSAARSNLAKSLIAKLDQPTQELGNVHVVYLKNAEAAKLAQTLRSVVSGDTSAPNATGVGTGQTGQGGLGGQGQGGLGGQSSNTGSGMGSNSSGTSSGPSNPLLTGSGQQQQGGGGTAGFIQADSTTNTLIITAPESVYRNLRAVIDQLDVRRAQVYIESLIVEVSSDKASEFGIQWVGATGNENSTYRVGGLQSYSTGGNNIGTLAGQLLNKGTGTTTTGPTLPGAGLTIGVFKQVAGGLGLGALARSLESDGNANVLSTPNMITLDNELATISVGQNVPILTGQFTTTSGTNNNPFQTIDRKEVGLTLKVRPQISEGGTVKLAIYHETSSVDKTTLTAAAGITINKRVIENNVIADDGQIIVLGGLIEDTEGDGVDKVRGLGDIPVLGNLFKYQTRTRKKTNLMVFLRPVVIRNKEQSTSLATDRYDYMRGQQESIQPPESILVKDLGQPLLPTLKDGAPLGGTMVRPLPAAPTPVREPGAGEPTKQQ
;
A
#
# COMPACT_ATOMS: atom_id res chain seq x y z
N MET A 1 23.43 -10.20 49.81
CA MET A 1 24.73 -10.78 50.25
C MET A 1 25.01 -12.08 49.48
N LYS A 2 26.20 -12.67 49.72
CA LYS A 2 26.68 -14.03 49.39
C LYS A 2 25.58 -15.14 49.32
N LYS A 3 25.70 -16.26 48.59
CA LYS A 3 26.65 -16.76 47.55
C LYS A 3 26.17 -18.13 47.00
N GLN A 4 26.33 -18.39 45.69
CA GLN A 4 26.64 -19.72 45.06
C GLN A 4 25.60 -20.87 45.29
N SER A 5 25.65 -22.10 44.72
CA SER A 5 26.58 -22.75 43.76
C SER A 5 25.95 -23.97 43.03
N VAL A 6 26.24 -24.17 41.72
CA VAL A 6 26.63 -25.46 41.04
C VAL A 6 25.53 -26.58 40.98
N SER A 7 25.44 -27.54 40.04
CA SER A 7 26.35 -28.09 38.99
C SER A 7 25.65 -28.49 37.66
N LYS A 8 26.46 -28.85 36.65
CA LYS A 8 26.13 -29.81 35.56
C LYS A 8 27.06 -31.03 35.67
N PRO A 9 26.65 -32.21 35.17
CA PRO A 9 27.46 -32.97 34.18
C PRO A 9 26.59 -33.47 32.99
N THR A 10 26.87 -33.30 31.68
CA THR A 10 27.94 -33.80 30.76
C THR A 10 27.74 -35.21 30.15
N LEU A 11 27.52 -35.25 28.82
CA LEU A 11 28.21 -35.99 27.72
C LEU A 11 29.09 -37.23 28.05
N PRO A 12 29.27 -38.25 27.16
CA PRO A 12 29.69 -38.04 25.74
C PRO A 12 29.44 -39.13 24.63
N ALA A 13 29.82 -38.80 23.38
CA ALA A 13 30.36 -39.70 22.31
C ALA A 13 29.40 -40.71 21.58
N LEU A 14 29.72 -41.41 20.46
CA LEU A 14 30.97 -41.62 19.66
C LEU A 14 30.67 -42.12 18.19
N ARG A 15 31.53 -41.75 17.19
CA ARG A 15 31.86 -42.35 15.84
C ARG A 15 30.83 -43.00 14.85
N ARG A 16 30.92 -42.50 13.60
CA ARG A 16 31.22 -43.17 12.28
C ARG A 16 30.84 -44.65 12.01
N LEU A 17 30.29 -44.91 10.80
CA LEU A 17 30.66 -46.04 9.90
C LEU A 17 30.32 -45.74 8.42
N SER A 18 30.56 -46.67 7.47
CA SER A 18 30.76 -46.38 6.03
C SER A 18 30.46 -47.53 5.04
N ALA A 19 30.35 -47.19 3.74
CA ALA A 19 30.89 -47.90 2.53
C ALA A 19 29.91 -48.51 1.47
N GLY A 20 30.40 -48.53 0.21
CA GLY A 20 29.91 -49.32 -0.96
C GLY A 20 29.31 -48.50 -2.13
N ALA A 21 29.46 -48.85 -3.43
CA ALA A 21 30.35 -49.79 -4.15
C ALA A 21 30.28 -49.59 -5.71
N MET A 22 31.08 -50.33 -6.52
CA MET A 22 31.04 -50.49 -8.01
C MET A 22 31.57 -49.32 -8.89
N LEU A 23 32.11 -49.46 -10.13
CA LEU A 23 32.77 -50.59 -10.84
C LEU A 23 33.94 -50.07 -11.77
N CYS A 24 34.17 -50.63 -12.98
CA CYS A 24 35.49 -50.63 -13.69
C CYS A 24 35.44 -50.65 -15.26
N CYS A 25 36.63 -50.64 -15.89
CA CYS A 25 36.98 -50.81 -17.33
C CYS A 25 36.89 -49.53 -18.22
N ALA A 26 37.80 -49.10 -19.13
CA ALA A 26 38.92 -49.65 -19.96
C ALA A 26 38.54 -49.84 -21.47
N THR A 27 39.37 -49.56 -22.52
CA THR A 27 40.86 -49.56 -22.64
C THR A 27 41.61 -48.44 -23.45
N SER A 28 41.54 -48.36 -24.80
CA SER A 28 42.65 -47.87 -25.71
C SER A 28 42.17 -47.31 -27.09
N VAL A 29 42.93 -46.83 -28.13
CA VAL A 29 44.34 -46.93 -28.64
C VAL A 29 44.79 -45.67 -29.47
N VAL A 30 46.02 -45.60 -30.06
CA VAL A 30 46.59 -44.41 -30.79
C VAL A 30 47.53 -44.73 -32.01
N PRO A 31 47.45 -44.01 -33.17
CA PRO A 31 48.44 -43.98 -34.30
C PRO A 31 49.01 -42.56 -34.67
N VAL A 32 49.93 -42.39 -35.67
CA VAL A 32 50.80 -41.18 -35.77
C VAL A 32 51.51 -40.87 -37.16
N VAL A 33 51.93 -39.59 -37.43
CA VAL A 33 53.12 -39.06 -38.24
C VAL A 33 53.09 -38.50 -39.74
N THR A 34 53.56 -37.24 -39.91
CA THR A 34 54.33 -36.50 -41.03
C THR A 34 53.79 -35.96 -42.41
N PRO A 35 54.48 -34.94 -43.07
CA PRO A 35 54.08 -34.20 -44.32
C PRO A 35 55.17 -34.01 -45.45
N LEU A 36 54.98 -33.09 -46.46
CA LEU A 36 55.95 -32.05 -47.04
C LEU A 36 56.08 -31.81 -48.61
N LEU A 37 56.05 -30.52 -49.08
CA LEU A 37 56.78 -29.75 -50.18
C LEU A 37 56.68 -29.91 -51.78
N VAL A 38 56.38 -28.77 -52.49
CA VAL A 38 57.21 -27.93 -53.48
C VAL A 38 57.23 -27.96 -55.07
N LEU A 39 57.31 -26.72 -55.67
CA LEU A 39 57.89 -26.16 -56.96
C LEU A 39 57.28 -26.16 -58.40
N LEU A 40 57.90 -25.29 -59.26
CA LEU A 40 57.65 -24.74 -60.65
C LEU A 40 59.05 -24.48 -61.36
N PRO A 41 59.35 -23.69 -62.46
CA PRO A 41 58.59 -22.74 -63.35
C PRO A 41 58.96 -22.65 -64.91
N ALA A 42 58.22 -21.80 -65.67
CA ALA A 42 58.58 -20.84 -66.79
C ALA A 42 59.42 -21.16 -68.09
N THR A 43 59.25 -20.33 -69.16
CA THR A 43 60.13 -20.13 -70.38
C THR A 43 59.74 -18.88 -71.24
N ALA A 44 60.50 -18.47 -72.29
CA ALA A 44 60.36 -17.17 -73.02
C ALA A 44 60.80 -17.10 -74.53
N HIS A 45 60.55 -15.97 -75.23
CA HIS A 45 60.87 -15.58 -76.65
C HIS A 45 60.64 -14.05 -76.87
N ALA A 46 60.84 -13.36 -78.02
CA ALA A 46 61.88 -13.24 -79.08
C ALA A 46 61.54 -11.96 -79.95
N ALA A 47 62.36 -11.49 -80.92
CA ALA A 47 62.23 -10.14 -81.54
C ALA A 47 62.40 -10.05 -83.09
N ALA A 48 61.84 -9.00 -83.75
CA ALA A 48 62.04 -8.66 -85.18
C ALA A 48 61.57 -7.24 -85.61
N ASP A 49 62.18 -6.72 -86.69
CA ASP A 49 61.76 -5.66 -87.64
C ASP A 49 61.50 -4.22 -87.14
N ASP A 50 62.32 -3.25 -87.58
CA ASP A 50 62.69 -2.04 -86.80
C ASP A 50 63.04 -0.83 -87.73
N ALA A 51 62.44 0.36 -87.54
CA ALA A 51 62.74 1.57 -88.34
C ALA A 51 62.70 2.90 -87.57
N ALA A 52 63.54 3.88 -87.94
CA ALA A 52 63.62 5.18 -87.25
C ALA A 52 62.49 6.14 -87.68
N LEU A 53 61.92 6.86 -86.71
CA LEU A 53 60.87 7.85 -86.90
C LEU A 53 61.41 9.24 -86.50
N ASN A 54 61.37 10.20 -87.41
CA ASN A 54 61.78 11.57 -87.13
C ASN A 54 60.86 12.57 -87.84
N PHE A 55 59.94 13.15 -87.08
CA PHE A 55 59.02 14.21 -87.49
C PHE A 55 59.16 15.36 -86.49
N VAL A 56 59.47 16.56 -86.98
CA VAL A 56 59.59 17.77 -86.14
C VAL A 56 58.67 18.84 -86.73
N GLY A 57 57.62 19.21 -85.99
CA GLY A 57 56.65 20.21 -86.43
C GLY A 57 55.83 19.82 -87.68
N ALA A 58 55.72 18.54 -87.99
CA ALA A 58 55.02 18.07 -89.20
C ALA A 58 53.50 17.99 -88.97
N ASP A 59 52.67 18.28 -89.98
CA ASP A 59 51.21 18.16 -89.86
C ASP A 59 50.78 16.77 -89.39
N ILE A 60 49.84 16.71 -88.43
CA ILE A 60 49.31 15.46 -87.86
C ILE A 60 48.83 14.50 -88.96
N GLU A 61 48.14 15.01 -89.98
CA GLU A 61 47.71 14.20 -91.13
C GLU A 61 48.89 13.52 -91.86
N SER A 62 49.98 14.24 -92.06
CA SER A 62 51.17 13.75 -92.78
C SER A 62 51.90 12.67 -91.97
N VAL A 63 51.99 12.85 -90.64
CA VAL A 63 52.56 11.82 -89.74
C VAL A 63 51.66 10.58 -89.69
N ILE A 64 50.34 10.72 -89.61
CA ILE A 64 49.39 9.59 -89.65
C ILE A 64 49.51 8.84 -90.99
N LYS A 65 49.58 9.55 -92.13
CA LYS A 65 49.75 8.93 -93.46
C LYS A 65 51.07 8.17 -93.57
N ALA A 66 52.17 8.74 -93.08
CA ALA A 66 53.50 8.09 -93.10
C ALA A 66 53.57 6.86 -92.19
N VAL A 67 53.06 6.94 -90.95
CA VAL A 67 53.01 5.80 -90.03
C VAL A 67 52.05 4.72 -90.54
N GLY A 68 50.89 5.09 -91.09
CA GLY A 68 49.94 4.15 -91.69
C GLY A 68 50.53 3.33 -92.84
N HIS A 69 51.36 3.96 -93.68
CA HIS A 69 52.12 3.27 -94.72
C HIS A 69 53.18 2.31 -94.13
N TYR A 70 53.86 2.70 -93.05
CA TYR A 70 54.84 1.83 -92.37
C TYR A 70 54.18 0.63 -91.65
N THR A 71 53.03 0.84 -91.00
CA THR A 71 52.30 -0.19 -90.25
C THR A 71 51.34 -1.03 -91.09
N ASN A 72 51.08 -0.64 -92.35
CA ASN A 72 50.01 -1.18 -93.20
C ASN A 72 48.62 -1.10 -92.51
N ILE A 73 48.30 0.04 -91.92
CA ILE A 73 46.99 0.30 -91.29
C ILE A 73 46.32 1.48 -91.99
N THR A 74 45.10 1.26 -92.47
CA THR A 74 44.26 2.31 -93.04
C THR A 74 43.75 3.22 -91.94
N PHE A 75 44.20 4.48 -91.91
CA PHE A 75 43.70 5.48 -90.98
C PHE A 75 42.56 6.30 -91.58
N VAL A 76 41.45 6.43 -90.83
CA VAL A 76 40.32 7.33 -91.12
C VAL A 76 40.42 8.52 -90.17
N ILE A 77 40.65 9.72 -90.70
CA ILE A 77 40.92 10.92 -89.91
C ILE A 77 39.67 11.81 -89.92
N ASP A 78 39.18 12.21 -88.74
CA ASP A 78 38.11 13.20 -88.63
C ASP A 78 38.61 14.60 -89.07
N PRO A 79 37.84 15.40 -89.84
CA PRO A 79 38.23 16.75 -90.26
C PRO A 79 38.62 17.71 -89.12
N ARG A 80 38.21 17.44 -87.88
CA ARG A 80 38.56 18.17 -86.65
C ARG A 80 39.99 17.90 -86.15
N VAL A 81 40.69 16.91 -86.72
CA VAL A 81 42.09 16.58 -86.36
C VAL A 81 43.03 17.55 -87.10
N LYS A 82 43.56 18.55 -86.39
CA LYS A 82 44.43 19.60 -86.95
C LYS A 82 45.52 19.99 -85.96
N GLY A 83 46.66 20.42 -86.50
CA GLY A 83 47.85 20.80 -85.72
C GLY A 83 49.12 20.07 -86.18
N THR A 84 50.23 20.43 -85.56
CA THR A 84 51.57 19.88 -85.84
C THR A 84 52.00 18.91 -84.76
N LEU A 85 52.59 17.78 -85.16
CA LEU A 85 53.14 16.76 -84.28
C LEU A 85 54.66 16.72 -84.35
N THR A 86 55.28 16.42 -83.20
CA THR A 86 56.72 16.13 -83.12
C THR A 86 56.90 14.74 -82.51
N VAL A 87 57.51 13.84 -83.26
CA VAL A 87 57.81 12.45 -82.87
C VAL A 87 59.23 12.15 -83.32
N VAL A 88 60.15 12.04 -82.38
CA VAL A 88 61.57 11.76 -82.62
C VAL A 88 61.96 10.49 -81.88
N SER A 89 62.55 9.53 -82.59
CA SER A 89 63.17 8.35 -81.99
C SER A 89 64.60 8.18 -82.50
N GLU A 90 65.55 8.27 -81.57
CA GLU A 90 66.99 8.02 -81.80
C GLU A 90 67.29 6.53 -82.04
N LYS A 91 66.38 5.65 -81.65
CA LYS A 91 66.46 4.21 -81.86
C LYS A 91 65.50 3.80 -82.99
N PRO A 92 65.82 2.75 -83.76
CA PRO A 92 64.81 2.13 -84.61
C PRO A 92 63.65 1.61 -83.73
N VAL A 93 62.48 1.57 -84.35
CA VAL A 93 61.19 1.36 -83.70
C VAL A 93 60.42 0.30 -84.47
N THR A 94 59.97 -0.76 -83.79
CA THR A 94 59.17 -1.80 -84.44
C THR A 94 57.81 -1.25 -84.88
N LYS A 95 57.18 -1.85 -85.89
CA LYS A 95 55.80 -1.49 -86.35
C LYS A 95 54.79 -1.35 -85.19
N SER A 96 54.92 -2.19 -84.16
CA SER A 96 54.05 -2.14 -82.96
C SER A 96 54.32 -0.91 -82.08
N GLN A 97 55.59 -0.55 -81.89
CA GLN A 97 56.01 0.62 -81.12
C GLN A 97 55.81 1.91 -81.92
N ALA A 98 55.89 1.87 -83.26
CA ALA A 98 55.61 3.01 -84.15
C ALA A 98 54.15 3.43 -84.07
N PHE A 99 53.24 2.45 -84.10
CA PHE A 99 51.82 2.67 -83.81
C PHE A 99 51.62 3.19 -82.37
N GLY A 100 52.30 2.59 -81.39
CA GLY A 100 52.28 3.04 -79.99
C GLY A 100 52.66 4.52 -79.84
N LEU A 101 53.84 4.93 -80.31
CA LEU A 101 54.32 6.31 -80.28
C LEU A 101 53.38 7.28 -81.00
N LEU A 102 52.77 6.88 -82.13
CA LEU A 102 51.72 7.68 -82.77
C LEU A 102 50.52 7.85 -81.85
N THR A 103 50.01 6.78 -81.24
CA THR A 103 48.87 6.88 -80.30
C THR A 103 49.17 7.73 -79.07
N SER A 104 50.36 7.61 -78.48
CA SER A 104 50.81 8.43 -77.36
C SER A 104 50.97 9.91 -77.74
N ALA A 105 51.51 10.20 -78.94
CA ALA A 105 51.70 11.56 -79.43
C ALA A 105 50.35 12.23 -79.81
N LEU A 106 49.41 11.49 -80.40
CA LEU A 106 48.05 11.97 -80.64
C LEU A 106 47.31 12.26 -79.33
N ARG A 107 47.49 11.40 -78.31
CA ARG A 107 46.94 11.59 -76.96
C ARG A 107 47.41 12.90 -76.32
N LEU A 108 48.66 13.29 -76.50
CA LEU A 108 49.19 14.59 -76.03
C LEU A 108 48.51 15.81 -76.70
N GLN A 109 47.87 15.63 -77.86
CA GLN A 109 47.12 16.66 -78.59
C GLN A 109 45.59 16.53 -78.40
N GLY A 110 45.11 15.69 -77.47
CA GLY A 110 43.68 15.49 -77.20
C GLY A 110 42.93 14.63 -78.24
N TYR A 111 43.66 13.94 -79.11
CA TYR A 111 43.10 13.01 -80.10
C TYR A 111 43.32 11.56 -79.67
N ALA A 112 42.33 10.72 -79.89
CA ALA A 112 42.37 9.30 -79.56
C ALA A 112 42.18 8.44 -80.80
N VAL A 113 42.80 7.25 -80.80
CA VAL A 113 42.72 6.29 -81.90
C VAL A 113 41.81 5.14 -81.51
N VAL A 114 40.69 5.01 -82.21
CA VAL A 114 39.73 3.91 -82.08
C VAL A 114 40.05 2.88 -83.17
N SER A 115 40.64 1.75 -82.78
CA SER A 115 40.90 0.63 -83.69
C SER A 115 39.62 -0.15 -83.99
N GLY A 116 39.31 -0.35 -85.26
CA GLY A 116 38.36 -1.34 -85.75
C GLY A 116 39.06 -2.43 -86.57
N ASP A 117 38.31 -3.39 -87.08
CA ASP A 117 38.85 -4.48 -87.89
C ASP A 117 39.38 -3.95 -89.23
N GLY A 118 40.70 -3.98 -89.41
CA GLY A 118 41.39 -3.54 -90.63
C GLY A 118 41.58 -2.03 -90.82
N TYR A 119 41.09 -1.19 -89.90
CA TYR A 119 41.25 0.27 -89.98
C TYR A 119 41.28 0.94 -88.59
N ALA A 120 41.86 2.14 -88.51
CA ALA A 120 41.94 2.93 -87.28
C ALA A 120 41.32 4.32 -87.47
N LYS A 121 40.33 4.69 -86.66
CA LYS A 121 39.71 6.02 -86.65
C LYS A 121 40.47 6.94 -85.71
N VAL A 122 40.84 8.14 -86.18
CA VAL A 122 41.42 9.21 -85.35
C VAL A 122 40.35 10.27 -85.13
N VAL A 123 39.94 10.43 -83.87
CA VAL A 123 38.83 11.29 -83.44
C VAL A 123 39.22 12.08 -82.18
N PRO A 124 38.52 13.18 -81.82
CA PRO A 124 38.70 13.82 -80.52
C PRO A 124 38.43 12.85 -79.36
N GLU A 125 39.21 12.93 -78.26
CA GLU A 125 39.03 12.09 -77.06
C GLU A 125 37.58 12.10 -76.54
N ALA A 126 36.93 13.26 -76.61
CA ALA A 126 35.55 13.46 -76.17
C ALA A 126 34.51 12.63 -76.96
N ASP A 127 34.77 12.30 -78.22
CA ASP A 127 33.92 11.46 -79.08
C ASP A 127 34.34 9.98 -79.01
N ALA A 128 35.64 9.71 -78.81
CA ALA A 128 36.20 8.36 -78.71
C ALA A 128 35.56 7.51 -77.59
N LYS A 129 35.20 8.12 -76.46
CA LYS A 129 34.52 7.44 -75.34
C LYS A 129 33.15 6.83 -75.69
N LEU A 130 32.52 7.28 -76.79
CA LEU A 130 31.26 6.74 -77.31
C LEU A 130 31.47 5.67 -78.40
N GLN A 131 32.68 5.55 -78.94
CA GLN A 131 33.06 4.58 -79.97
C GLN A 131 34.13 3.58 -79.48
N ALA A 132 34.36 3.52 -78.16
CA ALA A 132 35.38 2.67 -77.54
C ALA A 132 35.14 1.17 -77.83
N GLY A 133 36.21 0.39 -77.79
CA GLY A 133 36.17 -1.05 -78.07
C GLY A 133 35.32 -1.87 -77.08
N PRO A 134 35.07 -3.16 -77.37
CA PRO A 134 34.17 -4.01 -76.61
C PRO A 134 34.49 -4.04 -75.11
N THR A 135 33.45 -3.83 -74.30
CA THR A 135 33.52 -3.77 -72.83
C THR A 135 34.06 -5.07 -72.23
N GLN A 136 35.05 -4.98 -71.33
CA GLN A 136 35.67 -6.16 -70.71
C GLN A 136 35.19 -6.34 -69.26
N VAL A 137 34.92 -7.59 -68.88
CA VAL A 137 34.38 -7.96 -67.56
C VAL A 137 35.40 -8.83 -66.82
N GLY A 138 35.76 -8.43 -65.60
CA GLY A 138 36.77 -9.14 -64.79
C GLY A 138 38.21 -8.73 -65.13
N ALA A 139 39.16 -9.10 -64.27
CA ALA A 139 40.56 -8.65 -64.32
C ALA A 139 41.50 -9.49 -65.20
N SER A 140 41.00 -10.56 -65.83
CA SER A 140 41.80 -11.56 -66.55
C SER A 140 41.96 -11.22 -68.05
N GLN A 141 43.22 -11.08 -68.49
CA GLN A 141 43.64 -10.95 -69.90
C GLN A 141 43.07 -9.75 -70.68
N ALA A 142 43.59 -8.55 -70.37
CA ALA A 142 43.40 -7.38 -71.21
C ALA A 142 44.17 -7.50 -72.53
N SER A 143 43.50 -7.93 -73.61
CA SER A 143 44.06 -7.96 -74.98
C SER A 143 44.36 -6.57 -75.56
N ALA A 144 43.83 -5.50 -74.95
CA ALA A 144 44.12 -4.11 -75.33
C ALA A 144 45.53 -3.68 -74.87
N LYS A 145 46.30 -3.06 -75.77
CA LYS A 145 47.69 -2.63 -75.55
C LYS A 145 47.85 -1.15 -75.88
N GLY A 146 48.58 -0.40 -75.04
CA GLY A 146 48.88 1.02 -75.26
C GLY A 146 47.70 1.96 -74.99
N ASP A 147 47.75 3.13 -75.62
CA ASP A 147 46.84 4.27 -75.42
C ASP A 147 45.45 4.11 -76.07
N GLN A 148 44.89 2.90 -76.05
CA GLN A 148 43.49 2.64 -76.43
C GLN A 148 42.56 2.92 -75.24
N ILE A 149 41.45 3.64 -75.49
CA ILE A 149 40.40 3.83 -74.48
C ILE A 149 39.55 2.56 -74.41
N VAL A 150 39.39 2.01 -73.20
CA VAL A 150 38.60 0.81 -72.93
C VAL A 150 37.69 1.02 -71.72
N SER A 151 36.57 0.30 -71.68
CA SER A 151 35.67 0.27 -70.51
C SER A 151 35.72 -1.10 -69.84
N GLN A 152 36.03 -1.13 -68.55
CA GLN A 152 36.18 -2.35 -67.75
C GLN A 152 35.29 -2.31 -66.50
N ILE A 153 34.68 -3.46 -66.19
CA ILE A 153 33.82 -3.63 -65.01
C ILE A 153 34.56 -4.45 -63.94
N PHE A 154 34.80 -3.82 -62.80
CA PHE A 154 35.31 -4.45 -61.58
C PHE A 154 34.15 -4.83 -60.64
N HIS A 155 34.24 -6.00 -60.02
CA HIS A 155 33.35 -6.44 -58.94
C HIS A 155 34.13 -6.44 -57.63
N LEU A 156 33.52 -5.99 -56.54
CA LEU A 156 34.11 -5.91 -55.20
C LEU A 156 33.38 -6.86 -54.24
N ASN A 157 34.12 -7.55 -53.39
CA ASN A 157 33.61 -8.62 -52.52
C ASN A 157 33.52 -8.20 -51.04
N TYR A 158 34.41 -7.30 -50.61
CA TYR A 158 34.60 -6.92 -49.20
C TYR A 158 34.43 -5.42 -48.98
N GLU A 159 34.91 -4.58 -49.91
CA GLU A 159 34.77 -3.12 -49.83
C GLU A 159 33.62 -2.57 -50.70
N SER A 160 33.12 -1.39 -50.35
CA SER A 160 32.02 -0.76 -51.08
C SER A 160 32.50 -0.03 -52.34
N ALA A 161 31.82 -0.28 -53.46
CA ALA A 161 32.02 0.46 -54.71
C ALA A 161 31.94 1.98 -54.52
N ALA A 162 31.07 2.47 -53.63
CA ALA A 162 30.97 3.89 -53.31
C ALA A 162 32.25 4.43 -52.63
N ASN A 163 32.80 3.69 -51.65
CA ASN A 163 34.06 4.04 -50.98
C ASN A 163 35.21 4.07 -51.99
N VAL A 164 35.37 2.99 -52.76
CA VAL A 164 36.47 2.81 -53.72
C VAL A 164 36.49 3.92 -54.78
N VAL A 165 35.34 4.37 -55.28
CA VAL A 165 35.28 5.48 -56.25
C VAL A 165 35.82 6.80 -55.70
N THR A 166 35.70 7.08 -54.39
CA THR A 166 36.29 8.30 -53.81
C THR A 166 37.82 8.29 -53.86
N VAL A 167 38.44 7.11 -53.66
CA VAL A 167 39.89 6.91 -53.69
C VAL A 167 40.44 6.88 -55.11
N LEU A 168 39.68 6.31 -56.07
CA LEU A 168 40.14 6.17 -57.46
C LEU A 168 39.92 7.42 -58.32
N ARG A 169 38.96 8.30 -58.00
CA ARG A 169 38.63 9.47 -58.83
C ARG A 169 39.82 10.38 -59.16
N PRO A 170 40.79 10.67 -58.27
CA PRO A 170 41.97 11.48 -58.59
C PRO A 170 43.01 10.79 -59.49
N LEU A 171 42.85 9.49 -59.79
CA LEU A 171 43.82 8.66 -60.50
C LEU A 171 43.42 8.37 -61.96
N ILE A 172 42.39 9.05 -62.46
CA ILE A 172 41.77 8.84 -63.78
C ILE A 172 42.03 10.06 -64.68
N SER A 173 42.16 9.84 -65.98
CA SER A 173 42.38 10.94 -66.94
C SER A 173 41.26 12.00 -66.86
N PRO A 174 41.52 13.32 -66.88
CA PRO A 174 40.51 14.35 -66.55
C PRO A 174 39.23 14.36 -67.40
N ASN A 175 39.25 13.80 -68.61
CA ASN A 175 38.12 13.74 -69.53
C ASN A 175 37.32 12.42 -69.44
N ASN A 176 37.77 11.47 -68.61
CA ASN A 176 37.30 10.08 -68.55
C ASN A 176 36.45 9.79 -67.30
N THR A 177 35.62 8.74 -67.36
CA THR A 177 34.51 8.55 -66.41
C THR A 177 34.63 7.28 -65.56
N ILE A 178 34.17 7.40 -64.33
CA ILE A 178 34.04 6.31 -63.35
C ILE A 178 32.66 6.36 -62.70
N ASN A 179 31.99 5.20 -62.64
CA ASN A 179 30.69 5.05 -62.00
C ASN A 179 30.72 3.83 -61.06
N ALA A 180 30.27 4.00 -59.82
CA ALA A 180 29.91 2.89 -58.95
C ALA A 180 28.44 2.53 -59.16
N ASN A 181 28.13 1.24 -59.16
CA ASN A 181 26.78 0.73 -58.91
C ASN A 181 26.80 -0.01 -57.56
N PRO A 182 26.28 0.59 -56.47
CA PRO A 182 26.23 -0.06 -55.17
C PRO A 182 25.34 -1.31 -55.14
N GLY A 183 24.34 -1.42 -56.02
CA GLY A 183 23.35 -2.50 -56.00
C GLY A 183 23.89 -3.88 -56.39
N ASN A 184 24.98 -3.93 -57.18
CA ASN A 184 25.73 -5.15 -57.48
C ASN A 184 27.22 -5.05 -57.06
N ASN A 185 27.55 -4.05 -56.25
CA ASN A 185 28.89 -3.68 -55.79
C ASN A 185 29.96 -3.64 -56.92
N THR A 186 29.61 -3.06 -58.07
CA THR A 186 30.55 -2.91 -59.21
C THR A 186 31.05 -1.49 -59.38
N VAL A 187 32.25 -1.38 -59.96
CA VAL A 187 32.84 -0.12 -60.42
C VAL A 187 33.14 -0.25 -61.90
N VAL A 188 32.51 0.61 -62.71
CA VAL A 188 32.75 0.73 -64.15
C VAL A 188 33.73 1.88 -64.39
N VAL A 189 34.85 1.59 -65.05
CA VAL A 189 35.91 2.55 -65.37
C VAL A 189 36.10 2.59 -66.87
N THR A 190 36.04 3.77 -67.48
CA THR A 190 36.36 4.00 -68.89
C THR A 190 37.57 4.92 -68.98
N ASP A 191 38.74 4.39 -69.30
CA ASP A 191 40.00 5.14 -69.39
C ASP A 191 41.00 4.41 -70.32
N TYR A 192 42.20 4.94 -70.51
CA TYR A 192 43.27 4.31 -71.28
C TYR A 192 43.69 2.95 -70.69
N ALA A 193 43.84 1.93 -71.53
CA ALA A 193 44.01 0.53 -71.11
C ALA A 193 45.18 0.31 -70.11
N ASP A 194 46.27 1.06 -70.24
CA ASP A 194 47.40 0.96 -69.30
C ASP A 194 47.16 1.67 -67.96
N ASN A 195 46.30 2.70 -67.90
CA ASN A 195 45.83 3.24 -66.62
C ASN A 195 44.77 2.32 -65.98
N VAL A 196 43.87 1.72 -66.78
CA VAL A 196 42.91 0.73 -66.25
C VAL A 196 43.64 -0.48 -65.63
N LYS A 197 44.74 -0.97 -66.23
CA LYS A 197 45.63 -1.99 -65.64
C LYS A 197 46.28 -1.54 -64.31
N ARG A 198 46.56 -0.25 -64.14
CA ARG A 198 47.05 0.32 -62.88
C ARG A 198 45.94 0.36 -61.83
N LEU A 199 44.77 0.85 -62.19
CA LEU A 199 43.59 0.95 -61.32
C LEU A 199 43.13 -0.44 -60.85
N ALA A 200 43.16 -1.46 -61.73
CA ALA A 200 42.86 -2.85 -61.38
C ALA A 200 43.71 -3.39 -60.21
N LYS A 201 45.00 -3.03 -60.16
CA LYS A 201 45.90 -3.43 -59.05
C LYS A 201 45.56 -2.71 -57.73
N ILE A 202 45.07 -1.47 -57.82
CA ILE A 202 44.66 -0.68 -56.65
C ILE A 202 43.32 -1.22 -56.12
N VAL A 203 42.36 -1.49 -57.00
CA VAL A 203 41.09 -2.17 -56.68
C VAL A 203 41.35 -3.49 -55.94
N ALA A 204 42.20 -4.35 -56.49
CA ALA A 204 42.53 -5.65 -55.88
C ALA A 204 43.34 -5.56 -54.56
N ALA A 205 43.92 -4.40 -54.24
CA ALA A 205 44.60 -4.14 -52.97
C ALA A 205 43.68 -3.49 -51.92
N LEU A 206 42.57 -2.87 -52.34
CA LEU A 206 41.54 -2.29 -51.47
C LEU A 206 40.44 -3.31 -51.13
N ASP A 207 40.12 -4.25 -52.02
CA ASP A 207 39.14 -5.31 -51.80
C ASP A 207 39.69 -6.45 -50.90
N ALA A 208 40.06 -6.10 -49.67
CA ALA A 208 40.61 -7.02 -48.68
C ALA A 208 39.59 -7.37 -47.59
N PRO A 209 39.57 -8.62 -47.06
CA PRO A 209 38.60 -9.04 -46.06
C PRO A 209 38.80 -8.34 -44.71
N ALA A 210 37.81 -7.55 -44.29
CA ALA A 210 37.79 -6.92 -42.98
C ALA A 210 37.52 -7.95 -41.87
N VAL A 211 38.54 -8.24 -41.04
CA VAL A 211 38.44 -9.20 -39.94
C VAL A 211 37.73 -8.57 -38.73
N ALA A 212 36.42 -8.80 -38.63
CA ALA A 212 35.65 -8.51 -37.42
C ALA A 212 35.84 -9.63 -36.38
N ASP A 213 36.27 -9.26 -35.17
CA ASP A 213 36.43 -10.15 -34.02
C ASP A 213 35.06 -10.37 -33.35
N LEU A 214 34.72 -11.63 -33.07
CA LEU A 214 33.44 -12.03 -32.49
C LEU A 214 33.67 -12.99 -31.32
N ASP A 215 33.22 -12.61 -30.12
CA ASP A 215 33.43 -13.38 -28.89
C ASP A 215 32.15 -13.45 -28.05
N VAL A 216 32.05 -14.43 -27.14
CA VAL A 216 30.87 -14.69 -26.30
C VAL A 216 31.28 -14.78 -24.83
N ILE A 217 30.89 -13.79 -24.04
CA ILE A 217 31.33 -13.59 -22.66
C ILE A 217 30.18 -13.93 -21.70
N PRO A 218 30.27 -14.98 -20.86
CA PRO A 218 29.27 -15.26 -19.84
C PRO A 218 29.35 -14.27 -18.67
N VAL A 219 28.20 -13.80 -18.17
CA VAL A 219 28.08 -12.84 -17.07
C VAL A 219 27.63 -13.57 -15.81
N ARG A 220 28.25 -13.29 -14.65
CA ARG A 220 28.10 -14.09 -13.42
C ARG A 220 27.30 -13.42 -12.30
N TYR A 221 27.34 -12.10 -12.19
CA TYR A 221 26.73 -11.33 -11.11
C TYR A 221 25.69 -10.32 -11.62
N ALA A 222 25.97 -9.69 -12.77
CA ALA A 222 25.09 -8.73 -13.42
C ALA A 222 24.14 -9.39 -14.45
N ILE A 223 23.14 -8.63 -14.89
CA ILE A 223 22.19 -9.04 -15.95
C ILE A 223 22.75 -8.63 -17.31
N ALA A 224 22.82 -9.56 -18.26
CA ALA A 224 23.42 -9.32 -19.57
C ALA A 224 22.69 -8.25 -20.41
N SER A 225 21.37 -8.10 -20.30
CA SER A 225 20.62 -7.02 -20.96
C SER A 225 21.14 -5.63 -20.58
N ASP A 226 21.38 -5.45 -19.29
CA ASP A 226 21.65 -4.16 -18.66
C ASP A 226 23.11 -3.79 -18.89
N LEU A 227 24.02 -4.78 -18.81
CA LEU A 227 25.41 -4.62 -19.25
C LEU A 227 25.50 -4.32 -20.75
N ALA A 228 24.74 -4.99 -21.62
CA ALA A 228 24.79 -4.69 -23.06
C ALA A 228 24.37 -3.24 -23.36
N ALA A 229 23.28 -2.76 -22.73
CA ALA A 229 22.84 -1.38 -22.87
C ALA A 229 23.89 -0.37 -22.34
N MET A 230 24.46 -0.64 -21.16
CA MET A 230 25.47 0.24 -20.55
C MET A 230 26.79 0.25 -21.34
N VAL A 231 27.28 -0.92 -21.76
CA VAL A 231 28.54 -1.04 -22.51
C VAL A 231 28.41 -0.44 -23.91
N ASN A 232 27.30 -0.66 -24.63
CA ASN A 232 27.07 0.04 -25.91
C ASN A 232 27.08 1.56 -25.73
N LYS A 233 26.41 2.10 -24.69
CA LYS A 233 26.41 3.54 -24.37
C LYS A 233 27.80 4.09 -24.02
N LEU A 234 28.68 3.27 -23.42
CA LEU A 234 30.07 3.63 -23.08
C LEU A 234 31.06 3.42 -24.24
N MET A 235 30.70 2.61 -25.26
CA MET A 235 31.55 2.28 -26.41
C MET A 235 31.18 3.00 -27.70
N ASP A 236 30.03 3.67 -27.78
CA ASP A 236 29.66 4.51 -28.93
C ASP A 236 30.48 5.80 -28.97
N SER A 237 31.64 5.72 -29.63
CA SER A 237 32.61 6.80 -29.73
C SER A 237 32.19 7.89 -30.73
N GLY A 238 31.22 8.73 -30.33
CA GLY A 238 30.91 10.02 -30.95
C GLY A 238 30.37 9.98 -32.38
N ALA A 239 29.20 10.60 -32.62
CA ALA A 239 28.58 10.66 -33.94
C ALA A 239 29.52 11.31 -34.98
N GLY A 240 30.08 10.48 -35.88
CA GLY A 240 31.08 10.88 -36.87
C GLY A 240 31.86 9.71 -37.48
N ALA A 241 32.08 8.63 -36.72
CA ALA A 241 32.61 7.38 -37.26
C ALA A 241 31.52 6.55 -37.97
N GLY A 242 31.82 6.09 -39.19
CA GLY A 242 30.95 5.17 -39.94
C GLY A 242 30.83 3.78 -39.29
N ASP A 243 29.82 3.02 -39.70
CA ASP A 243 29.39 1.76 -39.08
C ASP A 243 30.53 0.73 -38.90
N SER A 244 31.41 0.61 -39.91
CA SER A 244 32.63 -0.23 -39.91
C SER A 244 33.57 0.01 -38.71
N GLY A 245 33.42 1.13 -38.00
CA GLY A 245 34.23 1.49 -36.85
C GLY A 245 33.62 1.16 -35.48
N LYS A 246 32.38 0.68 -35.37
CA LYS A 246 31.68 0.56 -34.08
C LYS A 246 31.91 -0.79 -33.38
N VAL A 247 31.99 -0.77 -32.05
CA VAL A 247 31.91 -1.97 -31.21
C VAL A 247 30.43 -2.19 -30.88
N SER A 248 29.92 -3.39 -31.14
CA SER A 248 28.52 -3.74 -30.90
C SER A 248 28.44 -4.90 -29.91
N VAL A 249 27.67 -4.72 -28.84
CA VAL A 249 27.42 -5.74 -27.82
C VAL A 249 25.94 -6.12 -27.84
N LEU A 250 25.65 -7.41 -27.96
CA LEU A 250 24.30 -7.97 -27.90
C LEU A 250 24.21 -8.92 -26.70
N ALA A 251 23.06 -8.96 -26.02
CA ALA A 251 22.81 -9.91 -24.95
C ALA A 251 22.06 -11.15 -25.47
N ASP A 252 22.39 -12.34 -24.96
CA ASP A 252 21.46 -13.47 -24.90
C ASP A 252 20.96 -13.64 -23.45
N PRO A 253 19.74 -13.15 -23.13
CA PRO A 253 19.17 -13.26 -21.78
C PRO A 253 18.98 -14.71 -21.32
N ARG A 254 18.85 -15.68 -22.24
CA ARG A 254 18.62 -17.09 -21.91
C ARG A 254 19.89 -17.80 -21.41
N THR A 255 21.08 -17.29 -21.77
CA THR A 255 22.38 -17.81 -21.29
C THR A 255 23.12 -16.83 -20.37
N ASN A 256 22.53 -15.66 -20.09
CA ASN A 256 23.16 -14.52 -19.44
C ASN A 256 24.56 -14.22 -20.02
N SER A 257 24.67 -14.18 -21.35
CA SER A 257 25.94 -13.95 -22.05
C SER A 257 25.88 -12.71 -22.96
N LEU A 258 27.05 -12.12 -23.20
CA LEU A 258 27.28 -10.96 -24.06
C LEU A 258 28.04 -11.40 -25.31
N ILE A 259 27.40 -11.26 -26.47
CA ILE A 259 28.01 -11.44 -27.78
C ILE A 259 28.64 -10.11 -28.18
N LEU A 260 29.96 -10.10 -28.29
CA LEU A 260 30.79 -8.92 -28.56
C LEU A 260 31.28 -8.97 -30.01
N ARG A 261 30.96 -7.96 -30.82
CA ARG A 261 31.51 -7.74 -32.16
C ARG A 261 32.39 -6.49 -32.16
N ALA A 262 33.64 -6.61 -32.58
CA ALA A 262 34.57 -5.48 -32.66
C ALA A 262 35.41 -5.50 -33.95
N PRO A 263 35.70 -4.34 -34.58
CA PRO A 263 36.51 -4.27 -35.80
C PRO A 263 38.03 -4.39 -35.56
N SER A 264 38.45 -4.78 -34.36
CA SER A 264 39.87 -4.97 -34.00
C SER A 264 40.01 -5.64 -32.62
N ALA A 265 40.97 -6.56 -32.48
CA ALA A 265 41.26 -7.26 -31.23
C ALA A 265 41.64 -6.33 -30.06
N ALA A 266 42.22 -5.16 -30.35
CA ALA A 266 42.50 -4.13 -29.34
C ALA A 266 41.21 -3.62 -28.67
N ARG A 267 40.13 -3.46 -29.45
CA ARG A 267 38.83 -2.98 -28.94
C ARG A 267 38.00 -4.10 -28.29
N SER A 268 38.10 -5.34 -28.77
CA SER A 268 37.45 -6.46 -28.07
C SER A 268 38.07 -6.67 -26.68
N ASN A 269 39.40 -6.59 -26.55
CA ASN A 269 40.07 -6.65 -25.25
C ASN A 269 39.73 -5.47 -24.32
N LEU A 270 39.54 -4.26 -24.86
CA LEU A 270 39.00 -3.12 -24.09
C LEU A 270 37.62 -3.46 -23.54
N ALA A 271 36.68 -3.87 -24.41
CA ALA A 271 35.32 -4.24 -24.02
C ALA A 271 35.28 -5.36 -22.96
N LYS A 272 36.08 -6.43 -23.13
CA LYS A 272 36.26 -7.50 -22.14
C LYS A 272 36.70 -6.96 -20.78
N SER A 273 37.68 -6.04 -20.76
CA SER A 273 38.17 -5.42 -19.52
C SER A 273 37.16 -4.49 -18.84
N LEU A 274 36.24 -3.88 -19.60
CA LEU A 274 35.15 -3.07 -19.07
C LEU A 274 34.04 -3.96 -18.50
N ILE A 275 33.62 -5.00 -19.24
CA ILE A 275 32.64 -5.99 -18.78
C ILE A 275 33.11 -6.65 -17.47
N ALA A 276 34.37 -7.09 -17.38
CA ALA A 276 34.94 -7.68 -16.17
C ALA A 276 35.07 -6.70 -14.99
N LYS A 277 34.99 -5.38 -15.21
CA LYS A 277 34.92 -4.37 -14.14
C LYS A 277 33.48 -4.03 -13.72
N LEU A 278 32.48 -4.32 -14.56
CA LEU A 278 31.06 -4.10 -14.27
C LEU A 278 30.42 -5.36 -13.65
N ASP A 279 30.85 -6.55 -14.06
CA ASP A 279 30.40 -7.84 -13.50
C ASP A 279 31.10 -8.16 -12.16
N GLN A 280 30.86 -7.32 -11.14
CA GLN A 280 31.35 -7.50 -9.78
C GLN A 280 30.24 -7.95 -8.82
N PRO A 281 30.55 -8.74 -7.77
CA PRO A 281 29.58 -9.10 -6.74
C PRO A 281 29.16 -7.87 -5.92
N THR A 282 27.89 -7.48 -6.01
CA THR A 282 27.33 -6.46 -5.10
C THR A 282 27.16 -7.00 -3.69
N GLN A 283 27.40 -6.14 -2.70
CA GLN A 283 27.11 -6.38 -1.27
C GLN A 283 25.83 -5.66 -0.82
N GLU A 284 25.27 -4.78 -1.65
CA GLU A 284 24.01 -4.11 -1.33
C GLU A 284 22.86 -5.13 -1.43
N LEU A 285 22.06 -5.23 -0.37
CA LEU A 285 20.77 -5.86 -0.47
C LEU A 285 19.94 -5.06 -1.49
N GLY A 286 19.23 -5.74 -2.38
CA GLY A 286 18.38 -5.06 -3.37
C GLY A 286 17.32 -4.19 -2.70
N ASN A 287 16.68 -3.32 -3.49
CA ASN A 287 15.80 -2.21 -3.05
C ASN A 287 14.66 -2.53 -2.03
N VAL A 288 14.46 -3.79 -1.62
CA VAL A 288 13.47 -4.24 -0.64
C VAL A 288 14.07 -4.25 0.77
N HIS A 289 13.60 -3.33 1.61
CA HIS A 289 13.95 -3.21 3.02
C HIS A 289 12.81 -3.72 3.91
N VAL A 290 13.12 -4.37 5.03
CA VAL A 290 12.13 -4.83 6.02
C VAL A 290 12.37 -4.11 7.35
N VAL A 291 11.35 -3.40 7.83
CA VAL A 291 11.40 -2.61 9.07
C VAL A 291 10.41 -3.18 10.09
N TYR A 292 10.91 -3.58 11.25
CA TYR A 292 10.11 -4.06 12.38
C TYR A 292 9.68 -2.87 13.25
N LEU A 293 8.37 -2.71 13.45
CA LEU A 293 7.79 -1.64 14.29
C LEU A 293 7.64 -2.11 15.74
N LYS A 294 7.90 -1.20 16.69
CA LYS A 294 7.95 -1.48 18.13
C LYS A 294 6.69 -1.01 18.87
N ASN A 295 6.09 0.08 18.41
CA ASN A 295 4.98 0.77 19.08
C ASN A 295 3.79 1.05 18.13
N ALA A 296 4.07 1.32 16.85
CA ALA A 296 3.07 1.66 15.85
C ALA A 296 2.57 0.43 15.07
N GLU A 297 1.39 0.55 14.47
CA GLU A 297 0.73 -0.50 13.70
C GLU A 297 1.09 -0.39 12.20
N ALA A 298 1.61 -1.47 11.62
CA ALA A 298 2.12 -1.49 10.26
C ALA A 298 1.07 -1.08 9.21
N ALA A 299 -0.18 -1.53 9.34
CA ALA A 299 -1.26 -1.18 8.40
C ALA A 299 -1.52 0.33 8.34
N LYS A 300 -1.61 0.98 9.51
CA LYS A 300 -1.84 2.43 9.63
C LYS A 300 -0.63 3.23 9.14
N LEU A 301 0.60 2.83 9.51
CA LEU A 301 1.80 3.50 9.02
C LEU A 301 1.99 3.34 7.50
N ALA A 302 1.73 2.17 6.93
CA ALA A 302 1.84 1.98 5.47
C ALA A 302 0.85 2.87 4.71
N GLN A 303 -0.36 3.07 5.23
CA GLN A 303 -1.33 4.01 4.64
C GLN A 303 -0.82 5.46 4.71
N THR A 304 -0.31 5.89 5.86
CA THR A 304 0.23 7.26 6.04
C THR A 304 1.46 7.51 5.15
N LEU A 305 2.46 6.61 5.17
CA LEU A 305 3.68 6.72 4.37
C LEU A 305 3.39 6.67 2.86
N ARG A 306 2.42 5.85 2.44
CA ARG A 306 1.97 5.82 1.04
C ARG A 306 1.34 7.14 0.62
N SER A 307 0.54 7.78 1.49
CA SER A 307 -0.07 9.07 1.18
C SER A 307 0.96 10.19 1.02
N VAL A 308 2.01 10.21 1.85
CA VAL A 308 3.15 11.13 1.72
C VAL A 308 3.88 10.92 0.38
N VAL A 309 4.27 9.67 0.06
CA VAL A 309 5.00 9.37 -1.18
C VAL A 309 4.16 9.62 -2.44
N SER A 310 2.84 9.41 -2.40
CA SER A 310 1.97 9.76 -3.54
C SER A 310 1.72 11.27 -3.67
N GLY A 311 1.65 12.01 -2.54
CA GLY A 311 1.41 13.46 -2.56
C GLY A 311 2.52 14.24 -3.27
N ASP A 312 3.77 13.78 -3.11
CA ASP A 312 4.98 14.35 -3.72
C ASP A 312 5.05 14.16 -5.25
N THR A 313 4.14 13.38 -5.85
CA THR A 313 4.06 13.17 -7.32
C THR A 313 3.03 14.08 -8.01
N SER A 314 2.60 15.16 -7.35
CA SER A 314 1.57 16.07 -7.85
C SER A 314 2.08 17.03 -8.95
N ALA A 315 2.00 16.53 -10.19
CA ALA A 315 2.26 17.20 -11.48
C ALA A 315 3.74 17.30 -11.94
N PRO A 316 4.01 17.40 -13.26
CA PRO A 316 3.05 17.41 -14.38
C PRO A 316 3.27 16.28 -15.41
N ASN A 317 2.18 15.61 -15.82
CA ASN A 317 2.05 15.19 -17.23
C ASN A 317 0.59 15.01 -17.66
N ALA A 318 0.09 15.92 -18.48
CA ALA A 318 -1.25 15.85 -19.08
C ALA A 318 -1.14 16.04 -20.61
N THR A 319 -0.34 15.20 -21.27
CA THR A 319 -0.34 15.08 -22.74
C THR A 319 -1.71 14.65 -23.23
N GLY A 320 -2.29 15.43 -24.14
CA GLY A 320 -3.71 15.35 -24.48
C GLY A 320 -4.13 14.14 -25.32
N VAL A 321 -5.41 13.80 -25.20
CA VAL A 321 -6.16 12.94 -26.14
C VAL A 321 -7.13 13.85 -26.89
N GLY A 322 -7.13 13.78 -28.23
CA GLY A 322 -7.79 14.77 -29.07
C GLY A 322 -9.33 14.72 -29.05
N THR A 323 -9.96 15.89 -28.98
CA THR A 323 -11.42 16.04 -29.04
C THR A 323 -11.91 16.06 -30.50
N GLY A 324 -12.62 15.01 -30.93
CA GLY A 324 -13.34 15.02 -32.20
C GLY A 324 -14.62 15.85 -32.13
N GLN A 325 -14.86 16.72 -33.12
CA GLN A 325 -15.93 17.73 -33.12
C GLN A 325 -17.01 17.42 -34.18
N THR A 326 -18.29 17.32 -33.77
CA THR A 326 -19.49 17.60 -34.61
C THR A 326 -20.75 17.77 -33.74
N GLY A 327 -21.76 18.53 -34.22
CA GLY A 327 -23.14 18.51 -33.72
C GLY A 327 -23.38 19.06 -32.30
N GLN A 328 -23.51 20.38 -32.05
CA GLN A 328 -24.65 21.26 -32.41
C GLN A 328 -26.01 20.81 -31.84
N GLY A 329 -26.57 21.58 -30.90
CA GLY A 329 -27.99 21.52 -30.53
C GLY A 329 -28.30 21.57 -29.03
N GLY A 330 -28.48 22.77 -28.46
CA GLY A 330 -29.00 22.93 -27.10
C GLY A 330 -29.40 24.37 -26.78
N LEU A 331 -30.70 24.63 -26.60
CA LEU A 331 -31.26 25.90 -26.14
C LEU A 331 -32.76 25.74 -25.81
N GLY A 332 -33.19 26.24 -24.64
CA GLY A 332 -34.59 26.20 -24.16
C GLY A 332 -35.02 24.85 -23.55
N GLY A 333 -35.89 24.81 -22.53
CA GLY A 333 -36.51 25.90 -21.77
C GLY A 333 -37.41 25.34 -20.65
N GLN A 334 -37.69 26.13 -19.60
CA GLN A 334 -38.51 25.68 -18.46
C GLN A 334 -40.02 25.81 -18.69
N GLY A 335 -40.78 24.91 -18.05
CA GLY A 335 -42.23 25.01 -17.83
C GLY A 335 -43.08 24.08 -18.70
N GLN A 336 -44.32 23.71 -18.34
CA GLN A 336 -45.02 23.81 -17.06
C GLN A 336 -46.36 23.02 -17.15
N GLY A 337 -46.65 22.16 -16.16
CA GLY A 337 -48.03 21.72 -15.87
C GLY A 337 -48.63 20.58 -16.74
N GLY A 338 -49.70 19.98 -16.22
CA GLY A 338 -50.35 18.76 -16.75
C GLY A 338 -50.10 17.57 -15.80
N LEU A 339 -51.02 17.22 -14.90
CA LEU A 339 -52.17 16.33 -15.14
C LEU A 339 -51.72 14.98 -15.75
N GLY A 340 -51.86 13.84 -15.10
CA GLY A 340 -52.75 13.48 -13.99
C GLY A 340 -53.66 12.34 -14.47
N GLY A 341 -53.35 11.10 -14.08
CA GLY A 341 -54.03 9.91 -14.58
C GLY A 341 -53.80 8.72 -13.65
N GLN A 342 -54.90 8.15 -13.17
CA GLN A 342 -54.92 7.06 -12.17
C GLN A 342 -55.35 5.74 -12.83
N SER A 343 -55.07 4.65 -12.14
CA SER A 343 -55.63 3.29 -12.29
C SER A 343 -54.82 2.29 -13.10
N SER A 344 -54.57 1.18 -12.42
CA SER A 344 -54.22 -0.13 -12.97
C SER A 344 -55.19 -0.61 -14.05
N ASN A 345 -54.69 -1.45 -14.96
CA ASN A 345 -55.43 -2.67 -15.28
C ASN A 345 -54.51 -3.89 -15.48
N THR A 346 -55.12 -5.06 -15.39
CA THR A 346 -54.54 -6.40 -15.34
C THR A 346 -54.28 -7.00 -16.73
N GLY A 347 -53.54 -8.11 -16.76
CA GLY A 347 -54.10 -9.31 -17.40
C GLY A 347 -53.31 -9.98 -18.54
N SER A 348 -53.18 -11.30 -18.40
CA SER A 348 -52.92 -12.34 -19.41
C SER A 348 -51.62 -12.32 -20.24
N GLY A 349 -51.06 -13.52 -20.44
CA GLY A 349 -49.78 -13.75 -21.13
C GLY A 349 -49.31 -15.19 -20.95
N MET A 350 -50.11 -16.16 -21.38
CA MET A 350 -49.85 -17.60 -21.18
C MET A 350 -48.73 -18.10 -22.12
N GLY A 351 -47.73 -18.79 -21.58
CA GLY A 351 -46.65 -19.41 -22.37
C GLY A 351 -46.11 -20.67 -21.69
N SER A 352 -46.06 -21.79 -22.41
CA SER A 352 -45.90 -23.12 -21.82
C SER A 352 -44.56 -23.81 -22.14
N ASN A 353 -43.84 -24.15 -21.07
CA ASN A 353 -43.01 -25.36 -20.94
C ASN A 353 -41.79 -25.56 -21.86
N SER A 354 -40.59 -25.32 -21.31
CA SER A 354 -39.42 -26.17 -21.53
C SER A 354 -38.71 -26.44 -20.20
N SER A 355 -37.97 -27.54 -20.09
CA SER A 355 -37.71 -28.21 -18.81
C SER A 355 -36.32 -28.01 -18.22
N GLY A 356 -36.28 -27.47 -16.99
CA GLY A 356 -35.49 -28.03 -15.89
C GLY A 356 -33.96 -27.97 -15.93
N THR A 357 -33.40 -26.92 -15.32
CA THR A 357 -32.13 -27.00 -14.58
C THR A 357 -32.29 -26.24 -13.26
N SER A 358 -31.92 -26.86 -12.15
CA SER A 358 -32.19 -26.35 -10.80
C SER A 358 -31.12 -25.36 -10.31
N SER A 359 -31.52 -24.13 -10.00
CA SER A 359 -30.81 -23.26 -9.04
C SER A 359 -31.83 -22.38 -8.32
N GLY A 360 -31.86 -22.46 -6.99
CA GLY A 360 -32.67 -21.56 -6.16
C GLY A 360 -31.89 -20.28 -5.81
N PRO A 361 -32.58 -19.17 -5.46
CA PRO A 361 -31.90 -17.93 -5.10
C PRO A 361 -31.15 -18.08 -3.76
N SER A 362 -29.82 -18.07 -3.82
CA SER A 362 -28.96 -18.15 -2.65
C SER A 362 -28.66 -16.75 -2.06
N ASN A 363 -28.84 -16.64 -0.75
CA ASN A 363 -28.64 -15.42 0.04
C ASN A 363 -27.13 -15.05 0.10
N PRO A 364 -26.71 -13.80 -0.23
CA PRO A 364 -25.29 -13.46 -0.44
C PRO A 364 -24.43 -13.31 0.83
N LEU A 365 -24.88 -13.80 1.98
CA LEU A 365 -24.25 -13.55 3.29
C LEU A 365 -23.17 -14.58 3.71
N LEU A 366 -22.85 -15.57 2.86
CA LEU A 366 -21.91 -16.65 3.21
C LEU A 366 -20.92 -17.01 2.09
N THR A 367 -20.19 -16.02 1.56
CA THR A 367 -18.97 -16.26 0.78
C THR A 367 -17.77 -15.61 1.47
N GLY A 368 -17.13 -16.35 2.36
CA GLY A 368 -15.89 -15.94 3.02
C GLY A 368 -14.68 -16.01 2.08
N SER A 369 -14.58 -15.06 1.16
CA SER A 369 -13.37 -14.81 0.36
C SER A 369 -12.64 -13.58 0.89
N GLY A 370 -11.31 -13.68 1.07
CA GLY A 370 -10.51 -12.59 1.60
C GLY A 370 -10.50 -11.40 0.63
N GLN A 371 -11.10 -10.28 1.04
CA GLN A 371 -11.05 -9.04 0.26
C GLN A 371 -9.63 -8.45 0.29
N GLN A 372 -8.79 -8.86 -0.66
CA GLN A 372 -7.68 -8.02 -1.11
C GLN A 372 -8.28 -6.76 -1.73
N GLN A 373 -8.32 -5.69 -0.95
CA GLN A 373 -8.81 -4.39 -1.35
C GLN A 373 -7.88 -3.79 -2.41
N GLN A 374 -8.19 -4.04 -3.68
CA GLN A 374 -7.42 -3.55 -4.81
C GLN A 374 -7.64 -2.04 -5.01
N GLY A 375 -6.98 -1.23 -4.17
CA GLY A 375 -6.90 0.21 -4.33
C GLY A 375 -6.28 0.56 -5.70
N GLY A 376 -7.00 1.32 -6.51
CA GLY A 376 -6.66 1.52 -7.91
C GLY A 376 -5.50 2.48 -8.16
N GLY A 377 -4.78 2.24 -9.27
CA GLY A 377 -4.09 3.26 -10.08
C GLY A 377 -2.82 3.92 -9.53
N GLY A 378 -2.64 4.03 -8.22
CA GLY A 378 -1.44 4.62 -7.60
C GLY A 378 -0.27 3.63 -7.53
N THR A 379 0.87 4.01 -8.09
CA THR A 379 2.14 3.25 -8.23
C THR A 379 2.33 2.10 -7.22
N ALA A 380 2.00 0.89 -7.65
CA ALA A 380 1.98 -0.28 -6.78
C ALA A 380 3.39 -0.75 -6.42
N GLY A 381 3.66 -0.94 -5.12
CA GLY A 381 4.80 -1.74 -4.62
C GLY A 381 5.68 -1.11 -3.55
N PHE A 382 5.75 0.23 -3.46
CA PHE A 382 6.83 0.88 -2.70
C PHE A 382 6.77 0.72 -1.16
N ILE A 383 5.57 0.67 -0.54
CA ILE A 383 5.42 0.37 0.90
C ILE A 383 4.25 -0.58 1.08
N GLN A 384 4.49 -1.76 1.66
CA GLN A 384 3.47 -2.72 2.10
C GLN A 384 3.59 -2.99 3.60
N ALA A 385 2.53 -3.47 4.23
CA ALA A 385 2.50 -3.89 5.62
C ALA A 385 2.17 -5.38 5.73
N ASP A 386 2.86 -6.09 6.62
CA ASP A 386 2.35 -7.33 7.19
C ASP A 386 1.86 -7.07 8.62
N SER A 387 0.55 -7.21 8.83
CA SER A 387 -0.09 -7.10 10.14
C SER A 387 0.22 -8.29 11.06
N THR A 388 0.69 -9.41 10.52
CA THR A 388 0.98 -10.64 11.29
C THR A 388 2.28 -10.51 12.07
N THR A 389 3.34 -9.97 11.44
CA THR A 389 4.64 -9.69 12.06
C THR A 389 4.80 -8.24 12.53
N ASN A 390 3.82 -7.36 12.25
CA ASN A 390 3.88 -5.91 12.43
C ASN A 390 5.11 -5.27 11.75
N THR A 391 5.33 -5.63 10.49
CA THR A 391 6.47 -5.14 9.69
C THR A 391 6.02 -4.28 8.51
N LEU A 392 6.89 -3.33 8.12
CA LEU A 392 6.80 -2.60 6.86
C LEU A 392 7.82 -3.16 5.88
N ILE A 393 7.36 -3.54 4.69
CA ILE A 393 8.19 -3.96 3.56
C ILE A 393 8.26 -2.78 2.59
N ILE A 394 9.43 -2.17 2.47
CA ILE A 394 9.66 -0.93 1.72
C ILE A 394 10.52 -1.23 0.50
N THR A 395 9.94 -1.20 -0.69
CA THR A 395 10.67 -1.33 -1.97
C THR A 395 11.00 0.07 -2.48
N ALA A 396 12.20 0.57 -2.22
CA ALA A 396 12.60 1.93 -2.59
C ALA A 396 14.11 2.06 -2.83
N PRO A 397 14.57 3.02 -3.65
CA PRO A 397 15.97 3.41 -3.69
C PRO A 397 16.47 3.90 -2.33
N GLU A 398 17.74 3.68 -2.02
CA GLU A 398 18.38 4.01 -0.72
C GLU A 398 18.13 5.46 -0.26
N SER A 399 18.16 6.44 -1.17
CA SER A 399 17.86 7.85 -0.87
C SER A 399 16.44 8.06 -0.34
N VAL A 400 15.45 7.36 -0.90
CA VAL A 400 14.05 7.41 -0.48
C VAL A 400 13.85 6.59 0.80
N TYR A 401 14.51 5.43 0.91
CA TYR A 401 14.47 4.61 2.12
C TYR A 401 15.01 5.36 3.35
N ARG A 402 16.12 6.10 3.24
CA ARG A 402 16.64 6.93 4.35
C ARG A 402 15.64 7.98 4.83
N ASN A 403 14.94 8.64 3.91
CA ASN A 403 13.91 9.63 4.25
C ASN A 403 12.71 8.96 4.95
N LEU A 404 12.21 7.84 4.42
CA LEU A 404 11.15 7.05 5.04
C LEU A 404 11.56 6.52 6.42
N ARG A 405 12.82 6.07 6.58
CA ARG A 405 13.36 5.54 7.83
C ARG A 405 13.35 6.58 8.94
N ALA A 406 13.74 7.82 8.65
CA ALA A 406 13.70 8.94 9.58
C ALA A 406 12.27 9.30 10.02
N VAL A 407 11.31 9.29 9.10
CA VAL A 407 9.87 9.50 9.41
C VAL A 407 9.33 8.34 10.26
N ILE A 408 9.70 7.09 9.97
CA ILE A 408 9.31 5.92 10.76
C ILE A 408 9.83 6.02 12.20
N ASP A 409 11.08 6.44 12.42
CA ASP A 409 11.61 6.60 13.78
C ASP A 409 10.95 7.73 14.58
N GLN A 410 10.31 8.71 13.93
CA GLN A 410 9.48 9.72 14.58
C GLN A 410 8.05 9.24 14.87
N LEU A 411 7.51 8.33 14.06
CA LEU A 411 6.15 7.80 14.19
C LEU A 411 6.05 6.52 15.05
N ASP A 412 7.10 5.70 15.12
CA ASP A 412 7.17 4.47 15.93
C ASP A 412 7.49 4.75 17.42
N VAL A 413 6.91 5.82 17.96
CA VAL A 413 7.03 6.23 19.37
C VAL A 413 5.94 5.59 20.23
N ARG A 414 6.21 5.41 21.53
CA ARG A 414 5.23 4.87 22.48
C ARG A 414 4.07 5.86 22.64
N ARG A 415 2.88 5.49 22.17
CA ARG A 415 1.62 6.23 22.45
C ARG A 415 1.45 6.39 23.96
N ALA A 416 1.19 7.62 24.40
CA ALA A 416 0.83 7.89 25.78
C ALA A 416 -0.56 7.30 26.11
N GLN A 417 -0.76 7.00 27.39
CA GLN A 417 -2.01 6.52 27.94
C GLN A 417 -2.60 7.58 28.87
N VAL A 418 -3.92 7.60 29.01
CA VAL A 418 -4.61 8.42 30.00
C VAL A 418 -5.32 7.50 30.98
N TYR A 419 -4.98 7.63 32.25
CA TYR A 419 -5.80 7.13 33.34
C TYR A 419 -6.90 8.15 33.63
N ILE A 420 -8.14 7.71 33.68
CA ILE A 420 -9.30 8.52 34.05
C ILE A 420 -9.84 7.98 35.37
N GLU A 421 -10.00 8.87 36.34
CA GLU A 421 -10.71 8.64 37.58
C GLU A 421 -11.90 9.60 37.63
N SER A 422 -13.11 9.08 37.78
CA SER A 422 -14.32 9.88 38.01
C SER A 422 -14.81 9.66 39.44
N LEU A 423 -15.36 10.70 40.04
CA LEU A 423 -15.84 10.73 41.42
C LEU A 423 -17.29 11.22 41.40
N ILE A 424 -18.22 10.32 41.63
CA ILE A 424 -19.65 10.60 41.67
C ILE A 424 -20.07 10.64 43.14
N VAL A 425 -20.67 11.75 43.55
CA VAL A 425 -21.13 11.98 44.93
C VAL A 425 -22.62 12.32 44.88
N GLU A 426 -23.46 11.47 45.45
CA GLU A 426 -24.89 11.74 45.63
C GLU A 426 -25.23 11.70 47.13
N VAL A 427 -25.62 12.85 47.68
CA VAL A 427 -26.08 12.99 49.07
C VAL A 427 -27.56 13.35 49.05
N SER A 428 -28.42 12.50 49.61
CA SER A 428 -29.85 12.77 49.72
C SER A 428 -30.35 12.69 51.16
N SER A 429 -31.35 13.52 51.45
CA SER A 429 -32.04 13.63 52.74
C SER A 429 -33.54 13.74 52.45
N ASP A 430 -34.31 12.77 52.94
CA ASP A 430 -35.75 12.66 52.77
C ASP A 430 -36.40 12.69 54.15
N LYS A 431 -37.00 13.83 54.49
CA LYS A 431 -37.62 14.08 55.78
C LYS A 431 -39.12 14.20 55.62
N ALA A 432 -39.88 13.45 56.41
CA ALA A 432 -41.34 13.51 56.44
C ALA A 432 -41.83 13.65 57.87
N SER A 433 -42.80 14.54 58.09
CA SER A 433 -43.50 14.72 59.36
C SER A 433 -45.01 14.74 59.09
N GLU A 434 -45.75 13.90 59.79
CA GLU A 434 -47.21 13.88 59.76
C GLU A 434 -47.74 14.06 61.19
N PHE A 435 -48.72 14.95 61.37
CA PHE A 435 -49.47 15.04 62.62
C PHE A 435 -50.92 15.40 62.36
N GLY A 436 -51.84 14.67 62.98
CA GLY A 436 -53.22 15.13 63.08
C GLY A 436 -54.15 14.18 63.80
N ILE A 437 -55.36 14.68 64.03
CA ILE A 437 -56.39 13.99 64.80
C ILE A 437 -57.65 13.88 63.95
N GLN A 438 -58.16 12.65 63.84
CA GLN A 438 -59.41 12.30 63.17
C GLN A 438 -60.45 11.91 64.24
N TRP A 439 -61.70 12.32 64.06
CA TRP A 439 -62.81 12.02 64.99
C TRP A 439 -63.90 11.24 64.29
N VAL A 440 -64.56 10.32 64.99
CA VAL A 440 -65.65 9.51 64.45
C VAL A 440 -66.71 9.29 65.52
N GLY A 441 -67.97 9.60 65.21
CA GLY A 441 -69.03 9.57 66.22
C GLY A 441 -70.41 9.39 65.65
N ALA A 442 -70.90 8.14 65.63
CA ALA A 442 -72.32 7.83 65.53
C ALA A 442 -73.02 7.81 66.91
N THR A 443 -74.31 8.11 66.94
CA THR A 443 -75.21 7.99 68.10
C THR A 443 -76.19 6.82 67.94
N GLY A 444 -76.82 6.41 69.05
CA GLY A 444 -77.86 5.37 69.07
C GLY A 444 -77.33 3.97 69.38
N ASN A 445 -78.17 3.17 70.04
CA ASN A 445 -77.88 1.78 70.43
C ASN A 445 -78.44 0.79 69.39
N GLU A 446 -78.41 -0.51 69.69
CA GLU A 446 -78.95 -1.60 68.84
C GLU A 446 -80.38 -1.30 68.36
N ASN A 447 -81.28 -0.94 69.27
CA ASN A 447 -82.70 -0.72 69.00
C ASN A 447 -83.07 0.69 68.47
N SER A 448 -82.10 1.45 67.95
CA SER A 448 -82.31 2.84 67.54
C SER A 448 -82.54 2.97 66.03
N THR A 449 -83.79 3.21 65.63
CA THR A 449 -84.24 3.33 64.22
C THR A 449 -83.55 4.46 63.44
N TYR A 450 -83.18 5.54 64.14
CA TYR A 450 -82.47 6.68 63.57
C TYR A 450 -81.16 6.87 64.32
N ARG A 451 -80.05 7.02 63.58
CA ARG A 451 -78.72 7.29 64.13
C ARG A 451 -78.16 8.55 63.46
N VAL A 452 -77.60 9.46 64.25
CA VAL A 452 -76.92 10.66 63.74
C VAL A 452 -75.43 10.44 63.88
N GLY A 453 -74.63 10.78 62.86
CA GLY A 453 -73.20 10.51 62.87
C GLY A 453 -72.37 11.57 62.18
N GLY A 454 -71.23 11.91 62.80
CA GLY A 454 -70.18 12.75 62.21
C GLY A 454 -68.90 11.95 61.97
N LEU A 455 -68.26 12.19 60.82
CA LEU A 455 -66.97 11.62 60.43
C LEU A 455 -66.01 12.77 60.09
N GLN A 456 -64.84 12.83 60.71
CA GLN A 456 -63.74 13.73 60.33
C GLN A 456 -62.61 12.88 59.76
N SER A 457 -62.67 12.65 58.45
CA SER A 457 -61.65 11.95 57.66
C SER A 457 -60.99 12.90 56.67
N TYR A 458 -59.68 12.80 56.50
CA TYR A 458 -58.91 13.57 55.53
C TYR A 458 -58.58 12.70 54.31
N SER A 459 -58.40 13.27 53.12
CA SER A 459 -58.23 12.50 51.88
C SER A 459 -56.86 11.80 51.74
N THR A 460 -55.94 12.05 52.67
CA THR A 460 -54.50 11.98 52.43
C THR A 460 -53.84 10.93 53.34
N GLY A 461 -53.07 9.99 52.78
CA GLY A 461 -52.07 9.22 53.56
C GLY A 461 -52.44 7.84 54.13
N GLY A 462 -53.42 7.13 53.54
CA GLY A 462 -53.65 5.69 53.79
C GLY A 462 -54.44 5.32 55.06
N ASN A 463 -55.38 4.37 54.90
CA ASN A 463 -56.26 3.80 55.94
C ASN A 463 -56.84 4.81 56.95
N ASN A 464 -57.81 5.59 56.46
CA ASN A 464 -58.55 6.58 57.25
C ASN A 464 -59.39 5.97 58.38
N ILE A 465 -59.74 6.81 59.37
CA ILE A 465 -60.65 6.45 60.46
C ILE A 465 -61.99 5.89 59.95
N GLY A 466 -62.48 6.40 58.81
CA GLY A 466 -63.72 5.95 58.17
C GLY A 466 -63.63 4.53 57.59
N THR A 467 -62.51 4.14 56.98
CA THR A 467 -62.33 2.77 56.47
C THR A 467 -62.12 1.79 57.62
N LEU A 468 -61.33 2.17 58.63
CA LEU A 468 -61.09 1.34 59.81
C LEU A 468 -62.37 1.15 60.66
N ALA A 469 -63.15 2.20 60.85
CA ALA A 469 -64.46 2.11 61.51
C ALA A 469 -65.46 1.28 60.69
N GLY A 470 -65.49 1.43 59.36
CA GLY A 470 -66.34 0.63 58.47
C GLY A 470 -66.04 -0.87 58.55
N GLN A 471 -64.75 -1.24 58.50
CA GLN A 471 -64.31 -2.64 58.68
C GLN A 471 -64.70 -3.19 60.06
N LEU A 472 -64.56 -2.38 61.12
CA LEU A 472 -64.85 -2.81 62.50
C LEU A 472 -66.37 -2.92 62.79
N LEU A 473 -67.19 -2.12 62.11
CA LEU A 473 -68.65 -2.20 62.15
C LEU A 473 -69.21 -3.39 61.36
N ASN A 474 -68.59 -3.76 60.23
CA ASN A 474 -69.04 -4.87 59.36
C ASN A 474 -68.75 -6.29 59.91
N LYS A 475 -68.38 -6.43 61.19
CA LYS A 475 -68.04 -7.70 61.86
C LYS A 475 -69.13 -8.80 61.79
N GLY A 476 -70.36 -8.45 61.40
CA GLY A 476 -71.51 -9.38 61.30
C GLY A 476 -71.78 -9.99 59.92
N THR A 477 -71.15 -9.52 58.83
CA THR A 477 -71.41 -10.02 57.46
C THR A 477 -70.13 -10.56 56.83
N GLY A 478 -70.06 -11.88 56.64
CA GLY A 478 -68.82 -12.63 56.35
C GLY A 478 -68.24 -12.49 54.94
N THR A 479 -67.95 -11.28 54.48
CA THR A 479 -67.44 -11.00 53.12
C THR A 479 -66.16 -10.14 53.06
N THR A 480 -65.26 -10.29 54.04
CA THR A 480 -63.80 -10.03 53.89
C THR A 480 -63.02 -10.78 54.96
N THR A 481 -62.02 -11.58 54.58
CA THR A 481 -61.19 -12.38 55.50
C THR A 481 -59.89 -11.71 55.93
N THR A 482 -59.70 -10.42 55.61
CA THR A 482 -58.65 -9.58 56.18
C THR A 482 -59.18 -8.86 57.43
N GLY A 483 -58.47 -9.03 58.55
CA GLY A 483 -58.72 -8.26 59.77
C GLY A 483 -58.48 -6.75 59.55
N PRO A 484 -58.90 -5.89 60.51
CA PRO A 484 -58.72 -4.44 60.38
C PRO A 484 -57.24 -4.11 60.19
N THR A 485 -56.89 -3.61 59.01
CA THR A 485 -55.52 -3.20 58.69
C THR A 485 -55.26 -1.84 59.33
N LEU A 486 -54.56 -1.85 60.46
CA LEU A 486 -54.11 -0.63 61.13
C LEU A 486 -53.30 0.24 60.15
N PRO A 487 -53.31 1.58 60.31
CA PRO A 487 -52.40 2.45 59.55
C PRO A 487 -50.94 2.06 59.79
N GLY A 488 -50.07 2.43 58.85
CA GLY A 488 -48.68 1.98 58.78
C GLY A 488 -47.74 2.60 59.82
N ALA A 489 -46.47 2.77 59.44
CA ALA A 489 -45.44 3.29 60.32
C ALA A 489 -45.82 4.65 60.94
N GLY A 490 -45.59 4.79 62.25
CA GLY A 490 -45.95 5.97 63.04
C GLY A 490 -46.62 5.59 64.36
N LEU A 491 -46.73 6.55 65.28
CA LEU A 491 -47.50 6.41 66.50
C LEU A 491 -48.97 6.71 66.19
N THR A 492 -49.83 5.69 66.27
CA THR A 492 -51.28 5.84 66.18
C THR A 492 -51.94 5.51 67.51
N ILE A 493 -52.66 6.47 68.09
CA ILE A 493 -53.41 6.32 69.35
C ILE A 493 -54.91 6.40 69.05
N GLY A 494 -55.61 5.29 69.25
CA GLY A 494 -57.07 5.19 69.11
C GLY A 494 -57.79 5.31 70.45
N VAL A 495 -58.73 6.23 70.56
CA VAL A 495 -59.77 6.23 71.60
C VAL A 495 -60.95 5.42 71.08
N PHE A 496 -61.35 4.39 71.82
CA PHE A 496 -62.47 3.51 71.46
C PHE A 496 -63.70 3.83 72.31
N LYS A 497 -64.89 3.66 71.72
CA LYS A 497 -66.18 3.78 72.40
C LYS A 497 -67.05 2.58 72.07
N GLN A 498 -67.56 1.90 73.10
CA GLN A 498 -68.45 0.75 72.87
C GLN A 498 -69.83 1.25 72.44
N VAL A 499 -70.33 0.76 71.31
CA VAL A 499 -71.64 1.14 70.73
C VAL A 499 -72.25 -0.13 70.15
N ALA A 500 -73.49 -0.44 70.54
CA ALA A 500 -74.23 -1.60 70.04
C ALA A 500 -73.45 -2.93 70.16
N GLY A 501 -72.97 -3.23 71.38
CA GLY A 501 -72.13 -4.39 71.70
C GLY A 501 -70.69 -4.32 71.18
N GLY A 502 -70.48 -3.75 69.99
CA GLY A 502 -69.19 -3.63 69.32
C GLY A 502 -68.28 -2.53 69.89
N LEU A 503 -66.97 -2.74 69.75
CA LEU A 503 -65.98 -1.68 69.93
C LEU A 503 -66.01 -0.76 68.71
N GLY A 504 -66.64 0.40 68.82
CA GLY A 504 -66.44 1.48 67.86
C GLY A 504 -65.13 2.20 68.13
N LEU A 505 -64.51 2.75 67.09
CA LEU A 505 -63.50 3.80 67.28
C LEU A 505 -64.22 5.14 67.56
N GLY A 506 -63.54 6.09 68.20
CA GLY A 506 -64.09 7.40 68.58
C GLY A 506 -63.17 8.57 68.19
N ALA A 507 -61.87 8.42 68.40
CA ALA A 507 -60.85 9.37 67.94
C ALA A 507 -59.57 8.61 67.55
N LEU A 508 -58.84 9.11 66.55
CA LEU A 508 -57.56 8.57 66.11
C LEU A 508 -56.56 9.71 65.97
N ALA A 509 -55.55 9.74 66.83
CA ALA A 509 -54.39 10.61 66.70
C ALA A 509 -53.28 9.84 65.98
N ARG A 510 -52.68 10.43 64.93
CA ARG A 510 -51.52 9.89 64.22
C ARG A 510 -50.38 10.90 64.26
N SER A 511 -49.18 10.42 64.58
CA SER A 511 -47.94 11.18 64.58
C SER A 511 -46.83 10.35 63.94
N LEU A 512 -46.15 10.89 62.95
CA LEU A 512 -44.99 10.28 62.30
C LEU A 512 -43.91 11.34 62.12
N GLU A 513 -42.67 10.97 62.39
CA GLU A 513 -41.48 11.67 61.90
C GLU A 513 -40.53 10.63 61.32
N SER A 514 -39.96 10.92 60.16
CA SER A 514 -39.08 10.04 59.40
C SER A 514 -37.94 10.86 58.82
N ASP A 515 -36.70 10.38 59.00
CA ASP A 515 -35.49 11.05 58.56
C ASP A 515 -34.57 10.05 57.85
N GLY A 516 -34.73 9.92 56.54
CA GLY A 516 -33.92 9.04 55.69
C GLY A 516 -32.76 9.81 55.07
N ASN A 517 -31.52 9.40 55.36
CA ASN A 517 -30.33 10.01 54.75
C ASN A 517 -29.50 8.95 54.03
N ALA A 518 -29.02 9.29 52.83
CA ALA A 518 -28.14 8.44 52.04
C ALA A 518 -26.95 9.25 51.50
N ASN A 519 -25.80 8.59 51.43
CA ASN A 519 -24.59 9.11 50.80
C ASN A 519 -24.03 8.00 49.90
N VAL A 520 -23.96 8.27 48.60
CA VAL A 520 -23.45 7.34 47.59
C VAL A 520 -22.18 7.95 47.01
N LEU A 521 -21.07 7.25 47.23
CA LEU A 521 -19.78 7.53 46.61
C LEU A 521 -19.51 6.46 45.56
N SER A 522 -19.15 6.85 44.34
CA SER A 522 -18.75 5.92 43.29
C SER A 522 -17.54 6.43 42.53
N THR A 523 -16.50 5.61 42.45
CA THR A 523 -15.19 5.95 41.88
C THR A 523 -14.84 5.07 40.67
N PRO A 524 -15.58 5.14 39.54
CA PRO A 524 -15.18 4.45 38.32
C PRO A 524 -13.84 4.97 37.83
N ASN A 525 -12.92 4.06 37.53
CA ASN A 525 -11.63 4.38 36.95
C ASN A 525 -11.28 3.46 35.77
N MET A 526 -10.35 3.92 34.95
CA MET A 526 -10.04 3.35 33.64
C MET A 526 -8.64 3.79 33.19
N ILE A 527 -7.98 2.99 32.37
CA ILE A 527 -6.86 3.44 31.54
C ILE A 527 -7.19 3.18 30.07
N THR A 528 -6.86 4.12 29.18
CA THR A 528 -6.99 3.95 27.73
C THR A 528 -5.81 4.61 27.01
N LEU A 529 -5.63 4.29 25.74
CA LEU A 529 -4.65 4.93 24.87
C LEU A 529 -5.16 6.29 24.37
N ASP A 530 -4.23 7.21 24.10
CA ASP A 530 -4.56 8.49 23.48
C ASP A 530 -5.37 8.32 22.17
N ASN A 531 -6.39 9.17 21.98
CA ASN A 531 -7.37 9.12 20.89
C ASN A 531 -8.25 7.86 20.82
N GLU A 532 -8.13 6.90 21.75
CA GLU A 532 -8.83 5.61 21.72
C GLU A 532 -10.03 5.57 22.68
N LEU A 533 -11.21 5.17 22.17
CA LEU A 533 -12.42 5.07 22.98
C LEU A 533 -12.39 3.81 23.84
N ALA A 534 -12.59 3.99 25.14
CA ALA A 534 -12.79 2.90 26.09
C ALA A 534 -14.14 3.04 26.80
N THR A 535 -14.65 1.92 27.35
CA THR A 535 -15.96 1.84 28.00
C THR A 535 -15.90 0.87 29.18
N ILE A 536 -16.48 1.26 30.30
CA ILE A 536 -16.70 0.43 31.48
C ILE A 536 -18.19 0.46 31.82
N SER A 537 -18.78 -0.73 31.95
CA SER A 537 -20.17 -0.93 32.34
C SER A 537 -20.21 -1.86 33.55
N VAL A 538 -20.79 -1.39 34.66
CA VAL A 538 -20.93 -2.13 35.92
C VAL A 538 -22.39 -2.03 36.37
N GLY A 539 -23.11 -3.14 36.33
CA GLY A 539 -24.55 -3.15 36.58
C GLY A 539 -25.18 -4.53 36.57
N GLN A 540 -26.49 -4.56 36.45
CA GLN A 540 -27.34 -5.76 36.43
C GLN A 540 -28.29 -5.73 35.22
N ASN A 541 -28.63 -6.90 34.67
CA ASN A 541 -29.51 -7.01 33.50
C ASN A 541 -30.95 -7.38 33.90
N VAL A 542 -31.79 -6.35 34.00
CA VAL A 542 -33.13 -6.40 34.61
C VAL A 542 -34.20 -6.69 33.56
N PRO A 543 -35.16 -7.61 33.83
CA PRO A 543 -36.29 -7.83 32.95
C PRO A 543 -37.30 -6.69 33.04
N ILE A 544 -37.78 -6.19 31.90
CA ILE A 544 -38.89 -5.26 31.80
C ILE A 544 -40.01 -5.91 30.97
N LEU A 545 -41.24 -5.84 31.45
CA LEU A 545 -42.41 -6.30 30.71
C LEU A 545 -42.75 -5.26 29.64
N THR A 546 -42.64 -5.62 28.36
CA THR A 546 -42.92 -4.72 27.22
C THR A 546 -44.30 -4.91 26.60
N GLY A 547 -45.00 -5.97 27.00
CA GLY A 547 -46.39 -6.21 26.63
C GLY A 547 -47.00 -7.32 27.48
N GLN A 548 -48.31 -7.26 27.70
CA GLN A 548 -49.08 -8.34 28.30
C GLN A 548 -50.40 -8.55 27.55
N PHE A 549 -50.78 -9.80 27.31
CA PHE A 549 -52.04 -10.15 26.64
C PHE A 549 -52.84 -11.17 27.45
N THR A 550 -54.03 -10.77 27.86
CA THR A 550 -55.01 -11.61 28.57
C THR A 550 -56.03 -12.17 27.58
N THR A 551 -56.18 -13.49 27.50
CA THR A 551 -57.26 -14.12 26.74
C THR A 551 -58.55 -14.07 27.56
N THR A 552 -59.44 -13.12 27.25
CA THR A 552 -60.66 -12.81 28.03
C THR A 552 -61.78 -13.85 27.90
N SER A 553 -61.53 -15.08 28.38
CA SER A 553 -62.51 -16.18 28.49
C SER A 553 -62.10 -17.17 29.59
N GLY A 554 -62.49 -16.89 30.84
CA GLY A 554 -62.39 -17.86 31.96
C GLY A 554 -61.76 -17.30 33.24
N THR A 555 -62.11 -17.91 34.38
CA THR A 555 -61.77 -17.44 35.75
C THR A 555 -60.30 -17.64 36.16
N ASN A 556 -59.39 -17.89 35.21
CA ASN A 556 -57.95 -18.06 35.47
C ASN A 556 -57.15 -17.16 34.51
N ASN A 557 -56.99 -15.90 34.89
CA ASN A 557 -56.39 -14.86 34.05
C ASN A 557 -54.87 -14.79 34.25
N ASN A 558 -54.13 -15.68 33.59
CA ASN A 558 -52.67 -15.62 33.50
C ASN A 558 -52.25 -14.98 32.15
N PRO A 559 -51.82 -13.71 32.11
CA PRO A 559 -51.44 -13.06 30.86
C PRO A 559 -50.16 -13.65 30.27
N PHE A 560 -50.11 -13.77 28.94
CA PHE A 560 -48.83 -13.92 28.24
C PHE A 560 -48.05 -12.60 28.34
N GLN A 561 -46.83 -12.64 28.85
CA GLN A 561 -45.99 -11.46 29.08
C GLN A 561 -44.72 -11.52 28.21
N THR A 562 -44.46 -10.45 27.45
CA THR A 562 -43.22 -10.28 26.69
C THR A 562 -42.20 -9.57 27.57
N ILE A 563 -41.00 -10.14 27.69
CA ILE A 563 -39.92 -9.63 28.55
C ILE A 563 -38.76 -9.17 27.68
N ASP A 564 -38.43 -7.88 27.79
CA ASP A 564 -37.19 -7.28 27.31
C ASP A 564 -36.15 -7.22 28.45
N ARG A 565 -34.88 -7.05 28.12
CA ARG A 565 -33.75 -7.10 29.06
C ARG A 565 -32.94 -5.81 28.95
N LYS A 566 -32.89 -5.02 30.02
CA LYS A 566 -32.14 -3.76 30.08
C LYS A 566 -31.04 -3.82 31.13
N GLU A 567 -29.85 -3.45 30.71
CA GLU A 567 -28.73 -3.20 31.61
C GLU A 567 -28.98 -1.91 32.39
N VAL A 568 -28.87 -1.99 33.71
CA VAL A 568 -28.95 -0.83 34.61
C VAL A 568 -27.79 -0.85 35.58
N GLY A 569 -27.10 0.28 35.67
CA GLY A 569 -25.95 0.48 36.54
C GLY A 569 -25.16 1.70 36.08
N LEU A 570 -23.85 1.65 36.32
CA LEU A 570 -22.88 2.67 35.96
C LEU A 570 -22.28 2.34 34.59
N THR A 571 -22.44 3.23 33.61
CA THR A 571 -21.73 3.16 32.31
C THR A 571 -20.92 4.43 32.09
N LEU A 572 -19.63 4.28 31.87
CA LEU A 572 -18.72 5.39 31.55
C LEU A 572 -17.97 5.06 30.26
N LYS A 573 -18.11 5.93 29.25
CA LYS A 573 -17.39 5.88 27.97
C LYS A 573 -16.54 7.14 27.86
N VAL A 574 -15.26 6.98 27.54
CA VAL A 574 -14.33 8.11 27.41
C VAL A 574 -13.46 7.92 26.18
N ARG A 575 -13.26 8.98 25.40
CA ARG A 575 -12.21 9.08 24.39
C ARG A 575 -11.33 10.31 24.71
N PRO A 576 -10.11 10.13 25.24
CA PRO A 576 -9.19 11.22 25.50
C PRO A 576 -8.46 11.65 24.23
N GLN A 577 -7.95 12.87 24.24
CA GLN A 577 -6.99 13.41 23.29
C GLN A 577 -6.01 14.30 24.06
N ILE A 578 -4.74 13.92 24.11
CA ILE A 578 -3.68 14.66 24.78
C ILE A 578 -3.18 15.78 23.88
N SER A 579 -3.02 16.98 24.44
CA SER A 579 -2.37 18.12 23.78
C SER A 579 -0.89 18.19 24.19
N GLU A 580 -0.03 18.78 23.36
CA GLU A 580 1.42 18.85 23.64
C GLU A 580 1.74 19.49 25.00
N GLY A 581 0.99 20.53 25.38
CA GLY A 581 1.09 21.22 26.68
C GLY A 581 0.66 20.40 27.90
N GLY A 582 0.30 19.12 27.76
CA GLY A 582 -0.11 18.24 28.86
C GLY A 582 -1.61 18.21 29.12
N THR A 583 -2.35 19.26 28.74
CA THR A 583 -3.81 19.33 28.82
C THR A 583 -4.50 18.23 28.03
N VAL A 584 -5.45 17.54 28.65
CA VAL A 584 -6.23 16.45 28.07
C VAL A 584 -7.64 16.92 27.74
N LYS A 585 -8.02 16.79 26.47
CA LYS A 585 -9.41 16.92 26.01
C LYS A 585 -10.11 15.57 26.14
N LEU A 586 -11.34 15.56 26.64
CA LEU A 586 -12.08 14.34 26.94
C LEU A 586 -13.49 14.43 26.34
N ALA A 587 -13.82 13.52 25.42
CA ALA A 587 -15.21 13.25 25.06
C ALA A 587 -15.77 12.19 26.02
N ILE A 588 -16.80 12.53 26.79
CA ILE A 588 -17.32 11.71 27.89
C ILE A 588 -18.82 11.46 27.68
N TYR A 589 -19.22 10.20 27.80
CA TYR A 589 -20.60 9.79 28.06
C TYR A 589 -20.63 9.05 29.39
N HIS A 590 -21.39 9.56 30.36
CA HIS A 590 -21.58 8.97 31.67
C HIS A 590 -23.06 8.75 31.94
N GLU A 591 -23.42 7.53 32.36
CA GLU A 591 -24.76 7.13 32.74
C GLU A 591 -24.75 6.42 34.10
N THR A 592 -25.69 6.80 34.97
CA THR A 592 -26.04 6.06 36.19
C THR A 592 -27.52 5.72 36.16
N SER A 593 -27.83 4.43 36.16
CA SER A 593 -29.17 3.88 36.08
C SER A 593 -29.43 2.92 37.24
N SER A 594 -30.54 3.08 37.96
CA SER A 594 -30.90 2.28 39.13
C SER A 594 -32.38 1.87 39.12
N VAL A 595 -32.70 0.76 39.78
CA VAL A 595 -34.08 0.24 39.84
C VAL A 595 -34.83 0.86 41.01
N ASP A 596 -36.06 1.34 40.77
CA ASP A 596 -36.94 1.77 41.84
C ASP A 596 -37.55 0.56 42.57
N LYS A 597 -37.09 0.34 43.81
CA LYS A 597 -37.52 -0.77 44.68
C LYS A 597 -39.02 -0.80 44.96
N THR A 598 -39.73 0.34 44.88
CA THR A 598 -41.18 0.40 45.09
C THR A 598 -41.99 -0.26 43.97
N THR A 599 -41.39 -0.41 42.78
CA THR A 599 -42.08 -0.87 41.57
C THR A 599 -41.86 -2.35 41.24
N LEU A 600 -41.06 -3.08 42.03
CA LEU A 600 -40.74 -4.51 41.81
C LEU A 600 -41.95 -5.44 41.78
N THR A 601 -43.04 -5.06 42.44
CA THR A 601 -44.31 -5.81 42.48
C THR A 601 -45.43 -5.15 41.68
N ALA A 602 -45.14 -4.10 40.92
CA ALA A 602 -46.16 -3.37 40.16
C ALA A 602 -46.55 -4.14 38.88
N ALA A 603 -47.84 -4.38 38.67
CA ALA A 603 -48.37 -5.05 37.48
C ALA A 603 -48.17 -4.27 36.16
N ALA A 604 -47.67 -3.03 36.24
CA ALA A 604 -47.26 -2.19 35.11
C ALA A 604 -45.77 -2.34 34.72
N GLY A 605 -44.98 -3.11 35.49
CA GLY A 605 -43.55 -3.28 35.28
C GLY A 605 -42.66 -2.42 36.19
N ILE A 606 -41.35 -2.56 35.98
CA ILE A 606 -40.30 -1.99 36.83
C ILE A 606 -39.86 -0.61 36.30
N THR A 607 -39.81 0.39 37.17
CA THR A 607 -39.30 1.74 36.87
C THR A 607 -37.78 1.80 37.08
N ILE A 608 -37.09 2.51 36.17
CA ILE A 608 -35.65 2.73 36.20
C ILE A 608 -35.38 4.23 36.29
N ASN A 609 -34.70 4.64 37.35
CA ASN A 609 -34.19 5.99 37.51
C ASN A 609 -32.87 6.10 36.74
N LYS A 610 -32.82 6.96 35.71
CA LYS A 610 -31.66 7.11 34.81
C LYS A 610 -31.16 8.55 34.80
N ARG A 611 -29.85 8.74 34.98
CA ARG A 611 -29.17 10.04 34.93
C ARG A 611 -28.01 9.96 33.94
N VAL A 612 -27.92 10.92 33.03
CA VAL A 612 -26.92 10.93 31.94
C VAL A 612 -26.22 12.29 31.88
N ILE A 613 -24.92 12.27 31.63
CA ILE A 613 -24.08 13.43 31.33
C ILE A 613 -23.27 13.09 30.07
N GLU A 614 -23.46 13.86 29.01
CA GLU A 614 -22.65 13.77 27.78
C GLU A 614 -22.01 15.15 27.53
N ASN A 615 -20.68 15.21 27.49
CA ASN A 615 -19.96 16.48 27.35
C ASN A 615 -18.55 16.29 26.75
N ASN A 616 -18.02 17.36 26.14
CA ASN A 616 -16.63 17.48 25.73
C ASN A 616 -15.93 18.48 26.66
N VAL A 617 -15.04 18.01 27.52
CA VAL A 617 -14.32 18.84 28.51
C VAL A 617 -12.83 18.89 28.23
N ILE A 618 -12.14 19.83 28.87
CA ILE A 618 -10.69 20.02 28.81
C ILE A 618 -10.20 20.14 30.26
N ALA A 619 -9.14 19.40 30.61
CA ALA A 619 -8.57 19.37 31.95
C ALA A 619 -7.05 19.14 31.90
N ASP A 620 -6.31 19.76 32.81
CA ASP A 620 -4.86 19.59 32.92
C ASP A 620 -4.45 18.31 33.66
N ASP A 621 -3.22 17.85 33.40
CA ASP A 621 -2.70 16.58 33.91
C ASP A 621 -2.74 16.52 35.45
N GLY A 622 -3.46 15.53 35.99
CA GLY A 622 -3.64 15.33 37.43
C GLY A 622 -4.65 16.25 38.11
N GLN A 623 -5.26 17.22 37.41
CA GLN A 623 -6.22 18.16 37.98
C GLN A 623 -7.65 17.56 38.04
N ILE A 624 -8.37 17.86 39.12
CA ILE A 624 -9.79 17.51 39.25
C ILE A 624 -10.63 18.64 38.63
N ILE A 625 -11.54 18.29 37.72
CA ILE A 625 -12.58 19.17 37.17
C ILE A 625 -13.98 18.70 37.59
N VAL A 626 -14.97 19.59 37.57
CA VAL A 626 -16.39 19.25 37.72
C VAL A 626 -16.98 19.03 36.33
N LEU A 627 -17.55 17.86 36.07
CA LEU A 627 -18.28 17.58 34.83
C LEU A 627 -19.70 18.16 34.84
N GLY A 628 -20.32 18.19 36.02
CA GLY A 628 -21.67 18.70 36.24
C GLY A 628 -22.21 18.30 37.62
N GLY A 629 -23.46 18.70 37.89
CA GLY A 629 -24.17 18.36 39.12
C GLY A 629 -25.63 18.81 39.08
N LEU A 630 -26.39 18.39 40.07
CA LEU A 630 -27.79 18.76 40.29
C LEU A 630 -28.00 18.98 41.80
N ILE A 631 -28.66 20.08 42.16
CA ILE A 631 -29.14 20.31 43.52
C ILE A 631 -30.66 20.48 43.44
N GLU A 632 -31.37 19.53 44.04
CA GLU A 632 -32.83 19.51 44.16
C GLU A 632 -33.19 19.68 45.64
N ASP A 633 -34.20 20.49 45.95
CA ASP A 633 -34.72 20.69 47.31
C ASP A 633 -36.25 20.86 47.20
N THR A 634 -36.95 19.75 47.24
CA THR A 634 -38.40 19.65 47.00
C THR A 634 -39.11 19.60 48.34
N GLU A 635 -39.79 20.69 48.71
CA GLU A 635 -40.61 20.80 49.93
C GLU A 635 -42.10 20.79 49.60
N GLY A 636 -42.88 19.99 50.34
CA GLY A 636 -44.34 19.96 50.30
C GLY A 636 -44.91 20.19 51.70
N ASP A 637 -45.88 21.10 51.81
CA ASP A 637 -46.66 21.33 53.02
C ASP A 637 -48.15 21.19 52.69
N GLY A 638 -48.81 20.24 53.34
CA GLY A 638 -50.23 19.92 53.16
C GLY A 638 -50.97 20.06 54.47
N VAL A 639 -52.06 20.84 54.49
CA VAL A 639 -52.87 21.09 55.68
C VAL A 639 -54.36 20.90 55.38
N ASP A 640 -54.84 19.68 55.58
CA ASP A 640 -56.27 19.37 55.57
C ASP A 640 -56.89 19.83 56.90
N LYS A 641 -57.99 20.61 56.89
CA LYS A 641 -58.61 21.13 58.13
C LYS A 641 -60.11 21.32 58.04
N VAL A 642 -60.79 21.22 59.18
CA VAL A 642 -62.21 21.57 59.31
C VAL A 642 -62.35 23.10 59.29
N ARG A 643 -63.08 23.65 58.32
CA ARG A 643 -63.29 25.09 58.16
C ARG A 643 -63.85 25.73 59.44
N GLY A 644 -63.18 26.73 59.99
CA GLY A 644 -63.54 27.39 61.25
C GLY A 644 -62.91 26.71 62.47
N LEU A 645 -63.21 25.43 62.74
CA LEU A 645 -62.67 24.74 63.93
C LEU A 645 -61.14 24.53 63.87
N GLY A 646 -60.58 24.27 62.70
CA GLY A 646 -59.13 24.14 62.47
C GLY A 646 -58.36 25.46 62.51
N ASP A 647 -59.06 26.60 62.56
CA ASP A 647 -58.48 27.95 62.55
C ASP A 647 -58.33 28.55 63.97
N ILE A 648 -58.85 27.87 65.01
CA ILE A 648 -58.78 28.31 66.41
C ILE A 648 -57.34 28.13 66.93
N PRO A 649 -56.71 29.15 67.56
CA PRO A 649 -55.39 28.99 68.16
C PRO A 649 -55.40 27.93 69.28
N VAL A 650 -54.32 27.15 69.37
CA VAL A 650 -54.16 25.95 70.23
C VAL A 650 -55.13 24.80 69.89
N LEU A 651 -56.45 25.02 69.95
CA LEU A 651 -57.46 23.98 69.78
C LEU A 651 -57.60 23.48 68.33
N GLY A 652 -57.28 24.30 67.32
CA GLY A 652 -57.34 23.91 65.91
C GLY A 652 -56.43 22.74 65.53
N ASN A 653 -55.42 22.42 66.35
CA ASN A 653 -54.60 21.21 66.19
C ASN A 653 -55.39 19.90 66.39
N LEU A 654 -56.58 19.93 67.00
CA LEU A 654 -57.51 18.81 67.11
C LEU A 654 -58.39 18.63 65.85
N PHE A 655 -58.39 19.63 64.95
CA PHE A 655 -59.32 19.76 63.82
C PHE A 655 -58.58 19.99 62.48
N LYS A 656 -57.31 19.58 62.41
CA LYS A 656 -56.48 19.57 61.20
C LYS A 656 -55.57 18.34 61.14
N TYR A 657 -55.03 18.10 59.95
CA TYR A 657 -54.00 17.11 59.65
C TYR A 657 -52.93 17.79 58.80
N GLN A 658 -51.68 17.75 59.27
CA GLN A 658 -50.54 18.37 58.63
C GLN A 658 -49.59 17.29 58.13
N THR A 659 -49.17 17.40 56.87
CA THR A 659 -48.12 16.56 56.27
C THR A 659 -47.06 17.48 55.67
N ARG A 660 -45.84 17.45 56.21
CA ARG A 660 -44.71 18.18 55.67
C ARG A 660 -43.65 17.20 55.20
N THR A 661 -43.27 17.30 53.93
CA THR A 661 -42.19 16.53 53.33
C THR A 661 -41.10 17.46 52.81
N ARG A 662 -39.85 17.06 52.95
CA ARG A 662 -38.71 17.75 52.34
C ARG A 662 -37.70 16.73 51.86
N LYS A 663 -37.56 16.65 50.54
CA LYS A 663 -36.61 15.79 49.85
C LYS A 663 -35.53 16.63 49.19
N LYS A 664 -34.32 16.57 49.72
CA LYS A 664 -33.14 17.24 49.17
C LYS A 664 -32.18 16.24 48.56
N THR A 665 -31.68 16.51 47.36
CA THR A 665 -30.68 15.68 46.67
C THR A 665 -29.58 16.56 46.09
N ASN A 666 -28.34 16.33 46.51
CA ASN A 666 -27.15 16.96 45.97
C ASN A 666 -26.35 15.91 45.18
N LEU A 667 -26.26 16.06 43.86
CA LEU A 667 -25.42 15.24 42.98
C LEU A 667 -24.28 16.10 42.43
N MET A 668 -23.04 15.62 42.52
CA MET A 668 -21.88 16.18 41.81
C MET A 668 -21.08 15.07 41.15
N VAL A 669 -20.57 15.33 39.95
CA VAL A 669 -19.66 14.43 39.23
C VAL A 669 -18.38 15.19 38.92
N PHE A 670 -17.28 14.72 39.49
CA PHE A 670 -15.93 15.20 39.24
C PHE A 670 -15.17 14.21 38.37
N LEU A 671 -14.13 14.67 37.67
CA LEU A 671 -13.23 13.81 36.92
C LEU A 671 -11.79 14.33 36.98
N ARG A 672 -10.84 13.40 36.97
CA ARG A 672 -9.40 13.63 37.00
C ARG A 672 -8.71 12.78 35.93
N PRO A 673 -8.13 13.37 34.87
CA PRO A 673 -7.22 12.65 33.99
C PRO A 673 -5.81 12.63 34.58
N VAL A 674 -5.03 11.59 34.28
CA VAL A 674 -3.59 11.51 34.56
C VAL A 674 -2.88 10.94 33.34
N VAL A 675 -1.86 11.62 32.83
CA VAL A 675 -1.13 11.23 31.62
C VAL A 675 0.06 10.34 31.95
N ILE A 676 0.07 9.16 31.33
CA ILE A 676 1.08 8.11 31.54
C ILE A 676 1.90 7.99 30.27
N ARG A 677 3.13 8.52 30.31
CA ARG A 677 4.09 8.49 29.19
C ARG A 677 5.13 7.39 29.37
N ASN A 678 5.64 7.25 30.60
CA ASN A 678 6.75 6.36 30.94
C ASN A 678 6.26 5.01 31.51
N LYS A 679 7.15 4.02 31.64
CA LYS A 679 6.80 2.72 32.23
C LYS A 679 6.66 2.84 33.74
N GLU A 680 7.55 3.63 34.33
CA GLU A 680 7.71 3.88 35.76
C GLU A 680 6.42 4.48 36.33
N GLN A 681 5.82 5.45 35.63
CA GLN A 681 4.50 6.01 35.95
C GLN A 681 3.38 4.95 35.93
N SER A 682 3.37 4.05 34.94
CA SER A 682 2.37 2.98 34.87
C SER A 682 2.54 1.97 36.00
N THR A 683 3.79 1.67 36.40
CA THR A 683 4.08 0.79 37.54
C THR A 683 3.75 1.45 38.87
N SER A 684 4.06 2.74 39.09
CA SER A 684 3.74 3.43 40.34
C SER A 684 2.23 3.54 40.56
N LEU A 685 1.46 3.85 39.51
CA LEU A 685 -0.01 3.87 39.60
C LEU A 685 -0.61 2.47 39.82
N ALA A 686 -0.05 1.43 39.18
CA ALA A 686 -0.49 0.07 39.41
C ALA A 686 -0.22 -0.39 40.85
N THR A 687 0.95 -0.08 41.41
CA THR A 687 1.30 -0.39 42.81
C THR A 687 0.41 0.37 43.79
N ASP A 688 0.21 1.69 43.61
CA ASP A 688 -0.71 2.52 44.41
C ASP A 688 -2.11 1.90 44.52
N ARG A 689 -2.71 1.54 43.38
CA ARG A 689 -4.05 0.96 43.35
C ARG A 689 -4.12 -0.49 43.83
N TYR A 690 -3.02 -1.24 43.71
CA TYR A 690 -2.91 -2.58 44.26
C TYR A 690 -2.83 -2.57 45.79
N ASP A 691 -1.94 -1.74 46.35
CA ASP A 691 -1.78 -1.61 47.80
C ASP A 691 -3.00 -0.95 48.44
N TYR A 692 -3.70 -0.05 47.75
CA TYR A 692 -5.03 0.43 48.15
C TYR A 692 -6.06 -0.72 48.23
N MET A 693 -6.19 -1.54 47.18
CA MET A 693 -7.12 -2.69 47.19
C MET A 693 -6.78 -3.70 48.28
N ARG A 694 -5.49 -3.99 48.49
CA ARG A 694 -5.03 -4.88 49.57
C ARG A 694 -5.30 -4.28 50.95
N GLY A 695 -5.07 -2.97 51.15
CA GLY A 695 -5.40 -2.27 52.39
C GLY A 695 -6.89 -2.28 52.70
N GLN A 696 -7.75 -2.15 51.68
CA GLN A 696 -9.20 -2.35 51.83
C GLN A 696 -9.52 -3.77 52.31
N GLN A 697 -8.93 -4.81 51.70
CA GLN A 697 -9.10 -6.19 52.18
C GLN A 697 -8.63 -6.35 53.64
N GLU A 698 -7.42 -5.88 53.99
CA GLU A 698 -6.90 -5.94 55.36
C GLU A 698 -7.80 -5.21 56.37
N SER A 699 -8.51 -4.15 55.96
CA SER A 699 -9.49 -3.44 56.80
C SER A 699 -10.87 -4.12 56.94
N ILE A 700 -11.21 -5.07 56.07
CA ILE A 700 -12.50 -5.78 56.03
C ILE A 700 -12.54 -7.00 56.99
N GLN A 701 -11.43 -7.31 57.66
CA GLN A 701 -11.36 -8.37 58.67
C GLN A 701 -12.46 -8.21 59.73
N PRO A 702 -13.40 -9.16 59.87
CA PRO A 702 -14.39 -9.10 60.93
C PRO A 702 -13.67 -9.26 62.28
N PRO A 703 -14.12 -8.56 63.35
CA PRO A 703 -13.52 -8.71 64.67
C PRO A 703 -13.62 -10.16 65.15
N GLU A 704 -12.53 -10.71 65.67
CA GLU A 704 -12.47 -12.12 66.08
C GLU A 704 -13.58 -12.47 67.07
N SER A 705 -14.42 -13.43 66.68
CA SER A 705 -15.55 -13.88 67.48
C SER A 705 -15.28 -15.27 68.04
N ILE A 706 -15.31 -15.41 69.36
CA ILE A 706 -15.17 -16.70 70.06
C ILE A 706 -16.24 -17.73 69.67
N LEU A 707 -17.33 -17.31 69.02
CA LEU A 707 -18.41 -18.18 68.52
C LEU A 707 -18.33 -18.47 67.01
N VAL A 708 -17.57 -17.68 66.24
CA VAL A 708 -17.48 -17.80 64.78
C VAL A 708 -16.02 -17.77 64.37
N LYS A 709 -15.49 -18.95 64.07
CA LYS A 709 -14.13 -19.12 63.55
C LYS A 709 -13.95 -18.29 62.27
N ASP A 710 -12.88 -17.51 62.20
CA ASP A 710 -12.46 -16.89 60.94
C ASP A 710 -12.21 -17.95 59.86
N LEU A 711 -12.83 -17.75 58.71
CA LEU A 711 -12.73 -18.60 57.54
C LEU A 711 -11.49 -18.24 56.69
N GLY A 712 -10.87 -17.09 56.96
CA GLY A 712 -9.85 -16.48 56.15
C GLY A 712 -10.44 -15.79 54.91
N GLN A 713 -9.85 -14.67 54.52
CA GLN A 713 -10.25 -13.91 53.34
C GLN A 713 -9.15 -13.92 52.25
N PRO A 714 -9.50 -13.81 50.96
CA PRO A 714 -8.54 -13.86 49.86
C PRO A 714 -7.73 -12.54 49.76
N LEU A 715 -6.67 -12.43 50.55
CA LEU A 715 -5.72 -11.34 50.51
C LEU A 715 -4.86 -11.35 49.23
N LEU A 716 -4.67 -10.17 48.63
CA LEU A 716 -3.76 -9.97 47.52
C LEU A 716 -2.29 -10.17 47.96
N PRO A 717 -1.46 -10.94 47.22
CA PRO A 717 -0.05 -11.15 47.54
C PRO A 717 0.79 -9.87 47.45
N THR A 718 1.75 -9.70 48.35
CA THR A 718 2.58 -8.48 48.44
C THR A 718 3.31 -8.18 47.13
N LEU A 719 3.23 -6.95 46.62
CA LEU A 719 4.03 -6.56 45.46
C LEU A 719 5.50 -6.36 45.84
N LYS A 720 6.37 -6.67 44.89
CA LYS A 720 7.76 -6.23 44.86
C LYS A 720 8.14 -5.87 43.43
N ASP A 721 8.70 -4.67 43.25
CA ASP A 721 9.14 -4.15 41.94
C ASP A 721 8.04 -4.22 40.85
N GLY A 722 6.77 -4.07 41.27
CA GLY A 722 5.58 -4.14 40.40
C GLY A 722 5.05 -5.55 40.09
N ALA A 723 5.58 -6.61 40.73
CA ALA A 723 5.14 -8.00 40.55
C ALA A 723 4.73 -8.68 41.87
N PRO A 724 3.73 -9.57 41.90
CA PRO A 724 3.26 -10.23 43.12
C PRO A 724 4.23 -11.32 43.60
N LEU A 725 4.65 -11.24 44.87
CA LEU A 725 5.43 -12.28 45.53
C LEU A 725 4.58 -13.53 45.78
N GLY A 726 4.98 -14.65 45.15
CA GLY A 726 4.32 -15.96 45.29
C GLY A 726 3.68 -16.50 44.02
N GLY A 727 3.43 -15.65 43.01
CA GLY A 727 2.94 -16.11 41.71
C GLY A 727 4.04 -16.73 40.86
N THR A 728 3.89 -17.98 40.43
CA THR A 728 4.77 -18.65 39.44
C THR A 728 4.48 -18.18 38.00
N MET A 729 4.23 -16.88 37.81
CA MET A 729 4.26 -16.30 36.48
C MET A 729 5.71 -16.37 35.97
N VAL A 730 5.93 -17.23 34.97
CA VAL A 730 7.23 -17.45 34.34
C VAL A 730 7.70 -16.13 33.77
N ARG A 731 8.61 -15.45 34.49
CA ARG A 731 9.37 -14.31 33.97
C ARG A 731 10.03 -14.77 32.67
N PRO A 732 9.66 -14.19 31.51
CA PRO A 732 10.48 -14.37 30.31
C PRO A 732 11.87 -13.88 30.66
N LEU A 733 12.88 -14.71 30.44
CA LEU A 733 14.26 -14.25 30.50
C LEU A 733 14.36 -13.04 29.56
N PRO A 734 14.96 -11.92 29.99
CA PRO A 734 15.16 -10.80 29.07
C PRO A 734 15.90 -11.35 27.85
N ALA A 735 15.30 -11.20 26.67
CA ALA A 735 15.86 -11.72 25.44
C ALA A 735 17.31 -11.21 25.35
N ALA A 736 18.26 -12.15 25.27
CA ALA A 736 19.66 -11.77 25.13
C ALA A 736 19.78 -10.84 23.92
N PRO A 737 20.54 -9.73 24.00
CA PRO A 737 20.71 -8.85 22.85
C PRO A 737 21.20 -9.71 21.69
N THR A 738 20.41 -9.76 20.62
CA THR A 738 20.78 -10.51 19.42
C THR A 738 22.12 -9.96 18.95
N PRO A 739 23.17 -10.81 18.84
CA PRO A 739 24.46 -10.31 18.42
C PRO A 739 24.30 -9.69 17.04
N VAL A 740 24.71 -8.43 16.90
CA VAL A 740 24.75 -7.75 15.61
C VAL A 740 25.71 -8.56 14.74
N ARG A 741 25.14 -9.32 13.79
CA ARG A 741 25.93 -10.14 12.88
C ARG A 741 26.56 -9.21 11.85
N GLU A 742 27.77 -8.76 12.14
CA GLU A 742 28.61 -8.04 11.17
C GLU A 742 28.72 -8.87 9.88
N PRO A 743 28.30 -8.34 8.72
CA PRO A 743 28.40 -9.04 7.45
C PRO A 743 29.84 -8.97 6.92
N GLY A 744 30.75 -9.76 7.50
CA GLY A 744 32.16 -9.74 7.12
C GLY A 744 33.04 -10.90 7.62
N ALA A 745 32.63 -11.64 8.67
CA ALA A 745 33.40 -12.78 9.18
C ALA A 745 33.20 -14.04 8.30
N GLY A 746 34.02 -14.18 7.25
CA GLY A 746 34.07 -15.39 6.42
C GLY A 746 34.63 -16.60 7.19
N GLU A 747 34.07 -17.79 6.96
CA GLU A 747 34.58 -19.03 7.56
C GLU A 747 35.94 -19.42 6.95
N PRO A 748 36.97 -19.74 7.77
CA PRO A 748 38.22 -20.27 7.25
C PRO A 748 38.03 -21.71 6.79
N THR A 749 38.16 -21.94 5.48
CA THR A 749 37.93 -23.23 4.83
C THR A 749 38.80 -24.32 5.44
N LYS A 750 38.19 -25.25 6.19
CA LYS A 750 38.84 -26.50 6.60
C LYS A 750 38.43 -27.63 5.68
N GLN A 751 39.45 -28.17 5.01
CA GLN A 751 39.45 -29.32 4.12
C GLN A 751 38.45 -30.43 4.54
N GLN A 752 37.50 -30.74 3.65
CA GLN A 752 37.59 -31.95 2.82
C GLN A 752 37.04 -31.64 1.42
#